data_AF-A0A7C2U815-F1
#
_entry.id   AF-A0A7C2U815-F1
#
_cell.length_a   1.000
_cell.length_b   1.000
_cell.length_c   1.000
_cell.angle_alpha   90.00
_cell.angle_beta   90.00
_cell.angle_gamma   90.00
#
_symmetry.space_group_name_H-M   'P 1'
#
loop_
_entity.id
_entity.type
_entity.pdbx_description
1 polymer ?
#
loop_
_entity_poly.entity_id
_entity_poly.type
_entity_poly.pdbx_seq_one_letter_code
_entity_poly.pdbx_strand_id
1 'polypeptide(L)'
;MALSDNARVVLERRYLAKDESGRPAETPEQMFRRVAHNIAQAELLYQPLEDPHRAAYWEEEFFQLMARLEFLPNSPTLMNAGRELQQLAACFVLPVEDSIEGIFDAIKHTAIIHKTGGGTGFSFSRLRPEGDRVRTTMGVASGPVSFLKVFDAATEAIKQGGTRRGANMGILDVTHPDIEKFITLKADLRTLTNFNISVAVTDEFMRAVEEDREYELINPRTGEAVGRRRARYIFDLMVENAWLCGDPGLVFLDRINADNPTPHLGNIEATNPCGEQPLLPYESCTLGSINLARFVRDDGGRPRLDWERLARVVPVCVRFLDDVIDMNRYPIPQIEEATKRTRKIGLGIMGWADLLLQLRIPYDSEEALALAEEVMRFVQEKANEASLALGEERGPYPAWEGSRHYPRFPYRNATRTTIAPTGTISIIADCSSGIEPLFSLAFFRHHYLDPADPGKLTRLREVNKHFVAVAQAEGFYSEELMDYLAAGGRLRDRPEVPEWAKRVFVTAHDIAPEWHVRMQAAFQRHTDNAVSKTINFPREATREDVARAYWLAYREGVKGITVYREGSREVSVLSHAAANVRGPEQETPEVAREVGGLPTRPRPYRERLPDERRSITHKFQVGDQEGYITVGLYEDGRPGEIFIKMAKEGSTVSGLMDAVALLTSVALQYGVPIEDLARKLKNTRFEPYGPTNNPRIPWATSVLDYIFRWLEMKFGPGQPAATAARGDEPLDPAMTPAEETGMTCPDCGALLVYQEGCLLCRSCGYNKCG
;
A
#
# COMPACT_ATOMS: atom_id res chain seq x y z
N MET A 1 -2.50 21.16 28.88
CA MET A 1 -1.93 20.62 27.62
C MET A 1 -2.52 21.37 26.43
N ALA A 2 -1.70 21.83 25.48
CA ALA A 2 -2.16 22.55 24.28
C ALA A 2 -2.02 21.66 23.04
N LEU A 3 -3.14 21.16 22.52
CA LEU A 3 -3.23 20.37 21.28
C LEU A 3 -3.89 21.23 20.19
N SER A 4 -3.39 21.11 18.95
CA SER A 4 -4.04 21.72 17.78
C SER A 4 -5.37 21.03 17.47
N ASP A 5 -6.26 21.71 16.75
CA ASP A 5 -7.57 21.15 16.38
C ASP A 5 -7.41 19.87 15.55
N ASN A 6 -6.42 19.84 14.66
CA ASN A 6 -6.10 18.64 13.88
C ASN A 6 -5.64 17.47 14.74
N ALA A 7 -4.80 17.73 15.74
CA ALA A 7 -4.39 16.71 16.69
C ALA A 7 -5.62 16.14 17.43
N ARG A 8 -6.56 17.00 17.87
CA ARG A 8 -7.81 16.55 18.53
C ARG A 8 -8.65 15.66 17.62
N VAL A 9 -8.86 16.06 16.38
CA VAL A 9 -9.62 15.28 15.39
C VAL A 9 -9.00 13.92 15.12
N VAL A 10 -7.68 13.87 14.94
CA VAL A 10 -6.96 12.61 14.73
C VAL A 10 -7.08 11.70 15.96
N LEU A 11 -6.92 12.27 17.16
CA LEU A 11 -7.06 11.53 18.41
C LEU A 11 -8.46 10.96 18.57
N GLU A 12 -9.51 11.77 18.43
CA GLU A 12 -10.92 11.35 18.54
C GLU A 12 -11.30 10.26 17.55
N ARG A 13 -10.85 10.39 16.30
CA ARG A 13 -11.20 9.42 15.26
C ARG A 13 -10.52 8.07 15.46
N ARG A 14 -9.25 8.07 15.90
CA ARG A 14 -8.37 6.88 15.79
C ARG A 14 -7.75 6.37 17.10
N TYR A 15 -7.58 7.20 18.12
CA TYR A 15 -6.76 6.87 19.29
C TYR A 15 -7.56 6.76 20.58
N LEU A 16 -8.50 7.69 20.80
CA LEU A 16 -9.31 7.70 22.03
C LEU A 16 -10.14 6.41 22.08
N ALA A 17 -10.16 5.77 23.25
CA ALA A 17 -11.06 4.68 23.56
C ALA A 17 -12.49 5.10 23.24
N LYS A 18 -13.29 4.18 22.69
CA LYS A 18 -14.68 4.42 22.33
C LYS A 18 -15.61 3.58 23.20
N ASP A 19 -16.76 4.14 23.55
CA ASP A 19 -17.84 3.42 24.23
C ASP A 19 -18.54 2.44 23.27
N GLU A 20 -19.52 1.68 23.77
CA GLU A 20 -20.31 0.73 22.97
C GLU A 20 -21.08 1.41 21.83
N SER A 21 -21.33 2.73 21.94
CA SER A 21 -21.97 3.54 20.89
C SER A 21 -20.98 4.11 19.87
N GLY A 22 -19.68 3.81 20.01
CA GLY A 22 -18.62 4.29 19.10
C GLY A 22 -18.17 5.72 19.34
N ARG A 23 -18.58 6.37 20.44
CA ARG A 23 -18.19 7.74 20.79
C ARG A 23 -16.94 7.74 21.68
N PRO A 24 -16.07 8.76 21.61
CA PRO A 24 -14.91 8.86 22.50
C PRO A 24 -15.31 8.80 23.98
N ALA A 25 -14.74 7.84 24.71
CA ALA A 25 -14.96 7.57 26.13
C ALA A 25 -13.82 8.10 27.01
N GLU A 26 -12.73 8.57 26.42
CA GLU A 26 -11.62 9.22 27.11
C GLU A 26 -11.22 10.51 26.40
N THR A 27 -10.69 11.46 27.15
CA THR A 27 -10.04 12.68 26.63
C THR A 27 -8.58 12.40 26.25
N PRO A 28 -7.92 13.26 25.44
CA PRO A 28 -6.49 13.12 25.16
C PRO A 28 -5.59 13.04 26.40
N GLU A 29 -5.91 13.79 27.47
CA GLU A 29 -5.16 13.73 28.72
C GLU A 29 -5.34 12.39 29.43
N GLN A 30 -6.57 11.88 29.49
CA GLN A 30 -6.88 10.56 30.04
C GLN A 30 -6.20 9.45 29.23
N MET A 31 -6.13 9.57 27.91
CA MET A 31 -5.38 8.65 27.04
C MET A 31 -3.89 8.62 27.40
N PHE A 32 -3.24 9.79 27.54
CA PHE A 32 -1.83 9.85 27.94
C PHE A 32 -1.61 9.32 29.36
N ARG A 33 -2.51 9.60 30.30
CA ARG A 33 -2.47 9.00 31.66
C ARG A 33 -2.60 7.48 31.62
N ARG A 34 -3.55 6.94 30.86
CA ARG A 34 -3.73 5.49 30.66
C ARG A 34 -2.47 4.84 30.13
N VAL A 35 -1.87 5.42 29.09
CA VAL A 35 -0.63 4.91 28.49
C VAL A 35 0.50 4.95 29.51
N ALA A 36 0.74 6.09 30.16
CA ALA A 36 1.80 6.25 31.15
C ALA A 36 1.66 5.27 32.33
N HIS A 37 0.44 5.17 32.88
CA HIS A 37 0.11 4.26 33.99
C HIS A 37 0.40 2.81 33.62
N ASN A 38 -0.06 2.37 32.44
CA ASN A 38 0.12 1.00 31.98
C ASN A 38 1.60 0.67 31.74
N ILE A 39 2.36 1.53 31.06
CA ILE A 39 3.77 1.28 30.77
C ILE A 39 4.60 1.25 32.05
N ALA A 40 4.35 2.16 32.99
CA ALA A 40 5.06 2.20 34.27
C ALA A 40 4.85 0.95 35.15
N GLN A 41 3.85 0.10 34.87
CA GLN A 41 3.70 -1.16 35.60
C GLN A 41 4.85 -2.14 35.33
N ALA A 42 5.61 -2.00 34.23
CA ALA A 42 6.79 -2.82 33.97
C ALA A 42 7.86 -2.70 35.06
N GLU A 43 7.93 -1.54 35.73
CA GLU A 43 8.85 -1.28 36.83
C GLU A 43 8.70 -2.31 37.97
N LEU A 44 7.49 -2.82 38.18
CA LEU A 44 7.18 -3.79 39.23
C LEU A 44 7.78 -5.19 38.94
N LEU A 45 8.25 -5.46 37.72
CA LEU A 45 8.83 -6.75 37.33
C LEU A 45 10.29 -6.89 37.75
N TYR A 46 11.02 -5.78 37.89
CA TYR A 46 12.47 -5.79 38.08
C TYR A 46 12.89 -5.59 39.54
N GLN A 47 11.98 -5.15 40.41
CA GLN A 47 12.20 -5.16 41.85
C GLN A 47 10.93 -5.52 42.61
N PRO A 48 10.99 -6.49 43.53
CA PRO A 48 9.91 -6.73 44.48
C PRO A 48 9.98 -5.68 45.61
N LEU A 49 8.97 -4.81 45.69
CA LEU A 49 8.39 -4.29 46.94
C LEU A 49 9.22 -3.37 47.89
N GLU A 50 10.34 -2.77 47.50
CA GLU A 50 11.04 -1.81 48.40
C GLU A 50 10.68 -0.32 48.17
N ASP A 51 10.18 0.06 47.00
CA ASP A 51 9.69 1.41 46.73
C ASP A 51 8.29 1.40 46.08
N PRO A 52 7.20 1.54 46.86
CA PRO A 52 5.84 1.60 46.33
C PRO A 52 5.58 2.83 45.45
N HIS A 53 6.50 3.80 45.42
CA HIS A 53 6.37 5.02 44.64
C HIS A 53 7.10 4.97 43.29
N ARG A 54 7.89 3.93 43.00
CA ARG A 54 8.68 3.85 41.75
C ARG A 54 7.80 3.84 40.50
N ALA A 55 6.78 2.99 40.46
CA ALA A 55 5.84 2.96 39.34
C ALA A 55 5.09 4.30 39.21
N ALA A 56 4.72 4.92 40.33
CA ALA A 56 4.07 6.24 40.33
C ALA A 56 5.00 7.36 39.84
N TYR A 57 6.29 7.30 40.18
CA TYR A 57 7.32 8.23 39.68
C TYR A 57 7.44 8.14 38.17
N TRP A 58 7.64 6.92 37.63
CA TRP A 58 7.77 6.72 36.19
C TRP A 58 6.47 7.00 35.44
N GLU A 59 5.30 6.70 36.03
CA GLU A 59 4.01 7.11 35.48
C GLU A 59 3.94 8.64 35.30
N GLU A 60 4.35 9.42 36.29
CA GLU A 60 4.34 10.88 36.16
C GLU A 60 5.35 11.37 35.13
N GLU A 61 6.58 10.84 35.12
CA GLU A 61 7.60 11.21 34.12
C GLU A 61 7.15 10.89 32.69
N PHE A 62 6.58 9.70 32.47
CA PHE A 62 6.04 9.29 31.17
C PHE A 62 4.84 10.12 30.74
N PHE A 63 3.95 10.46 31.67
CA PHE A 63 2.84 11.35 31.39
C PHE A 63 3.33 12.74 31.00
N GLN A 64 4.25 13.34 31.77
CA GLN A 64 4.78 14.68 31.51
C GLN A 64 5.46 14.75 30.14
N LEU A 65 6.22 13.71 29.78
CA LEU A 65 6.88 13.58 28.49
C LEU A 65 5.88 13.68 27.31
N MET A 66 4.77 12.93 27.38
CA MET A 66 3.72 12.95 26.35
C MET A 66 2.86 14.22 26.43
N ALA A 67 2.51 14.69 27.62
CA ALA A 67 1.68 15.88 27.82
C ALA A 67 2.35 17.18 27.35
N ARG A 68 3.68 17.23 27.40
CA ARG A 68 4.50 18.32 26.80
C ARG A 68 4.74 18.14 25.31
N LEU A 69 4.33 17.00 24.73
CA LEU A 69 4.59 16.61 23.34
C LEU A 69 6.08 16.59 23.00
N GLU A 70 6.94 16.35 24.00
CA GLU A 70 8.39 16.22 23.84
C GLU A 70 8.73 14.86 23.23
N PHE A 71 7.93 13.83 23.50
CA PHE A 71 8.02 12.51 22.88
C PHE A 71 6.65 11.85 22.76
N LEU A 72 6.45 11.06 21.71
CA LEU A 72 5.31 10.17 21.56
C LEU A 72 5.78 8.78 21.14
N PRO A 73 5.23 7.70 21.73
CA PRO A 73 5.46 6.35 21.25
C PRO A 73 4.67 6.08 19.96
N ASN A 74 4.96 4.98 19.27
CA ASN A 74 4.23 4.60 18.07
C ASN A 74 2.73 4.43 18.29
N SER A 75 1.98 4.53 17.19
CA SER A 75 0.51 4.53 17.25
C SER A 75 -0.10 3.34 18.01
N PRO A 76 0.35 2.08 17.82
CA PRO A 76 -0.16 0.96 18.62
C PRO A 76 -0.04 1.13 20.14
N THR A 77 1.06 1.69 20.65
CA THR A 77 1.21 1.96 22.09
C THR A 77 0.15 2.94 22.59
N LEU A 78 -0.06 4.06 21.88
CA LEU A 78 -1.10 5.04 22.23
C LEU A 78 -2.51 4.44 22.17
N MET A 79 -2.78 3.63 21.14
CA MET A 79 -4.09 3.04 20.88
C MET A 79 -4.45 1.92 21.86
N ASN A 80 -3.47 1.12 22.32
CA ASN A 80 -3.73 -0.18 22.95
C ASN A 80 -3.21 -0.34 24.38
N ALA A 81 -2.29 0.50 24.88
CA ALA A 81 -1.75 0.34 26.24
C ALA A 81 -2.86 0.46 27.31
N GLY A 82 -3.00 -0.52 28.20
CA GLY A 82 -4.07 -0.56 29.20
C GLY A 82 -5.45 -0.93 28.64
N ARG A 83 -5.52 -1.49 27.41
CA ARG A 83 -6.73 -2.02 26.80
C ARG A 83 -6.59 -3.51 26.52
N GLU A 84 -7.69 -4.19 26.22
CA GLU A 84 -7.74 -5.64 26.06
C GLU A 84 -6.72 -6.22 25.05
N LEU A 85 -6.53 -5.55 23.90
CA LEU A 85 -5.59 -6.00 22.88
C LEU A 85 -4.14 -5.97 23.37
N GLN A 86 -3.74 -4.90 24.08
CA GLN A 86 -2.41 -4.72 24.69
C GLN A 86 -1.22 -4.95 23.72
N GLN A 87 -1.44 -4.95 22.40
CA GLN A 87 -0.40 -5.09 21.38
C GLN A 87 0.21 -3.70 21.11
N LEU A 88 1.47 -3.51 21.47
CA LEU A 88 2.11 -2.19 21.52
C LEU A 88 3.16 -1.96 20.44
N ALA A 89 3.61 -3.01 19.73
CA ALA A 89 4.60 -2.89 18.67
C ALA A 89 3.97 -2.43 17.35
N ALA A 90 4.76 -1.69 16.55
CA ALA A 90 4.30 -1.10 15.30
C ALA A 90 4.36 -2.07 14.13
N CYS A 91 5.44 -2.84 14.05
CA CYS A 91 5.76 -3.69 12.90
C CYS A 91 6.54 -4.94 13.34
N PHE A 92 6.62 -5.92 12.43
CA PHE A 92 7.26 -7.22 12.65
C PHE A 92 7.94 -7.69 11.36
N VAL A 93 8.97 -8.54 11.48
CA VAL A 93 9.52 -9.29 10.34
C VAL A 93 9.22 -10.77 10.52
N LEU A 94 8.68 -11.42 9.49
CA LEU A 94 8.34 -12.84 9.49
C LEU A 94 9.18 -13.58 8.45
N PRO A 95 9.68 -14.79 8.76
CA PRO A 95 10.35 -15.62 7.77
C PRO A 95 9.33 -16.20 6.77
N VAL A 96 9.78 -16.45 5.54
CA VAL A 96 9.02 -17.18 4.53
C VAL A 96 9.84 -18.41 4.14
N GLU A 97 9.53 -19.54 4.76
CA GLU A 97 10.26 -20.79 4.52
C GLU A 97 9.82 -21.44 3.18
N ASP A 98 10.74 -22.18 2.54
CA ASP A 98 10.50 -22.83 1.23
C ASP A 98 9.67 -24.12 1.32
N SER A 99 8.48 -24.01 1.93
CA SER A 99 7.46 -25.04 2.02
C SER A 99 6.06 -24.43 1.99
N ILE A 100 5.05 -25.20 1.59
CA ILE A 100 3.66 -24.71 1.59
C ILE A 100 3.22 -24.39 3.02
N GLU A 101 3.56 -25.25 3.98
CA GLU A 101 3.28 -25.04 5.40
C GLU A 101 3.91 -23.74 5.89
N GLY A 102 5.20 -23.51 5.59
CA GLY A 102 5.90 -22.29 6.00
C GLY A 102 5.36 -21.02 5.37
N ILE A 103 5.02 -21.07 4.07
CA ILE A 103 4.38 -19.95 3.36
C ILE A 103 3.02 -19.61 3.99
N PHE A 104 2.17 -20.60 4.23
CA PHE A 104 0.83 -20.36 4.78
C PHE A 104 0.86 -20.05 6.28
N ASP A 105 1.85 -20.52 7.04
CA ASP A 105 2.10 -20.07 8.41
C ASP A 105 2.49 -18.60 8.44
N ALA A 106 3.35 -18.14 7.51
CA ALA A 106 3.66 -16.72 7.38
C ALA A 106 2.42 -15.87 7.04
N ILE A 107 1.56 -16.33 6.12
CA ILE A 107 0.28 -15.67 5.81
C ILE A 107 -0.64 -15.62 7.03
N LYS A 108 -0.78 -16.74 7.76
CA LYS A 108 -1.57 -16.82 8.99
C LYS A 108 -1.06 -15.84 10.04
N HIS A 109 0.25 -15.83 10.30
CA HIS A 109 0.87 -14.93 11.26
C HIS A 109 0.67 -13.46 10.85
N THR A 110 0.81 -13.15 9.57
CA THR A 110 0.50 -11.82 9.00
C THR A 110 -0.93 -11.40 9.31
N ALA A 111 -1.90 -12.31 9.14
CA ALA A 111 -3.30 -12.03 9.42
C ALA A 111 -3.57 -11.69 10.89
N ILE A 112 -2.94 -12.44 11.81
CA ILE A 112 -3.05 -12.19 13.24
C ILE A 112 -2.43 -10.84 13.61
N ILE A 113 -1.26 -10.52 13.07
CA ILE A 113 -0.58 -9.24 13.30
C ILE A 113 -1.41 -8.06 12.78
N HIS A 114 -1.92 -8.15 11.55
CA HIS A 114 -2.72 -7.09 10.95
C HIS A 114 -4.04 -6.86 11.68
N LYS A 115 -4.67 -7.92 12.22
CA LYS A 115 -5.86 -7.80 13.08
C LYS A 115 -5.60 -6.88 14.29
N THR A 116 -4.36 -6.84 14.77
CA THR A 116 -3.94 -6.00 15.91
C THR A 116 -3.30 -4.66 15.51
N GLY A 117 -3.31 -4.32 14.22
CA GLY A 117 -2.83 -3.03 13.69
C GLY A 117 -1.33 -2.92 13.42
N GLY A 118 -0.59 -4.03 13.50
CA GLY A 118 0.83 -4.10 13.13
C GLY A 118 1.05 -4.16 11.62
N GLY A 119 2.22 -3.74 11.15
CA GLY A 119 2.70 -3.99 9.78
C GLY A 119 3.69 -5.16 9.72
N THR A 120 3.94 -5.72 8.54
CA THR A 120 4.82 -6.90 8.40
C THR A 120 5.87 -6.75 7.31
N GLY A 121 7.03 -7.37 7.48
CA GLY A 121 8.11 -7.42 6.51
C GLY A 121 8.54 -8.85 6.23
N PHE A 122 8.93 -9.12 4.99
CA PHE A 122 9.27 -10.46 4.51
C PHE A 122 10.48 -10.43 3.60
N SER A 123 11.35 -11.43 3.77
CA SER A 123 12.30 -11.84 2.75
C SER A 123 11.70 -13.02 1.99
N PHE A 124 11.52 -12.87 0.69
CA PHE A 124 11.08 -13.96 -0.19
C PHE A 124 12.25 -14.71 -0.83
N SER A 125 13.49 -14.34 -0.48
CA SER A 125 14.73 -14.85 -1.08
C SER A 125 15.00 -16.33 -0.83
N ARG A 126 14.35 -16.92 0.17
CA ARG A 126 14.49 -18.37 0.48
C ARG A 126 13.63 -19.25 -0.42
N LEU A 127 12.57 -18.70 -1.02
CA LEU A 127 11.67 -19.47 -1.86
C LEU A 127 12.37 -19.89 -3.15
N ARG A 128 12.21 -21.14 -3.56
CA ARG A 128 12.76 -21.63 -4.83
C ARG A 128 12.16 -20.86 -6.02
N PRO A 129 12.91 -20.71 -7.12
CA PRO A 129 12.46 -19.95 -8.28
C PRO A 129 11.34 -20.66 -9.04
N GLU A 130 10.61 -19.90 -9.86
CA GLU A 130 9.62 -20.43 -10.78
C GLU A 130 10.24 -21.49 -11.70
N GLY A 131 9.53 -22.60 -11.89
CA GLY A 131 10.03 -23.71 -12.70
C GLY A 131 10.90 -24.72 -11.93
N ASP A 132 11.35 -24.41 -10.71
CA ASP A 132 12.14 -25.37 -9.91
C ASP A 132 11.29 -26.57 -9.48
N ARG A 133 11.96 -27.71 -9.27
CA ARG A 133 11.31 -29.01 -9.12
C ARG A 133 10.69 -29.18 -7.73
N VAL A 134 9.42 -29.59 -7.67
CA VAL A 134 8.73 -29.92 -6.42
C VAL A 134 8.73 -31.45 -6.25
N ARG A 135 9.62 -31.97 -5.39
CA ARG A 135 9.87 -33.42 -5.26
C ARG A 135 8.63 -34.24 -4.87
N THR A 136 7.72 -33.66 -4.09
CA THR A 136 6.53 -34.35 -3.56
C THR A 136 5.42 -34.53 -4.59
N THR A 137 5.22 -33.55 -5.47
CA THR A 137 4.17 -33.57 -6.50
C THR A 137 4.68 -33.84 -7.90
N MET A 138 6.01 -33.90 -8.09
CA MET A 138 6.69 -33.98 -9.39
C MET A 138 6.33 -32.83 -10.35
N GLY A 139 5.74 -31.75 -9.84
CA GLY A 139 5.42 -30.54 -10.57
C GLY A 139 6.52 -29.48 -10.52
N VAL A 140 6.20 -28.29 -11.02
CA VAL A 140 7.07 -27.10 -11.02
C VAL A 140 6.60 -26.06 -10.01
N ALA A 141 7.53 -25.34 -9.40
CA ALA A 141 7.26 -24.28 -8.45
C ALA A 141 6.73 -23.01 -9.15
N SER A 142 5.88 -22.26 -8.46
CA SER A 142 5.32 -20.99 -8.96
C SER A 142 6.23 -19.78 -8.73
N GLY A 143 7.32 -19.93 -7.97
CA GLY A 143 8.24 -18.84 -7.61
C GLY A 143 7.72 -17.84 -6.57
N PRO A 144 8.60 -16.99 -6.01
CA PRO A 144 8.26 -16.02 -4.96
C PRO A 144 7.23 -14.98 -5.41
N VAL A 145 7.29 -14.52 -6.66
CA VAL A 145 6.40 -13.48 -7.20
C VAL A 145 4.93 -13.92 -7.17
N SER A 146 4.66 -15.20 -7.42
CA SER A 146 3.30 -15.76 -7.34
C SER A 146 2.76 -15.71 -5.91
N PHE A 147 3.56 -16.15 -4.93
CA PHE A 147 3.16 -16.14 -3.52
C PHE A 147 3.01 -14.73 -2.97
N LEU A 148 3.82 -13.77 -3.41
CA LEU A 148 3.70 -12.38 -3.00
C LEU A 148 2.30 -11.81 -3.35
N LYS A 149 1.72 -12.18 -4.50
CA LYS A 149 0.32 -11.84 -4.85
C LYS A 149 -0.71 -12.47 -3.91
N VAL A 150 -0.43 -13.66 -3.36
CA VAL A 150 -1.30 -14.31 -2.36
C VAL A 150 -1.27 -13.54 -1.04
N PHE A 151 -0.09 -13.10 -0.59
CA PHE A 151 0.02 -12.25 0.61
C PHE A 151 -0.71 -10.91 0.44
N ASP A 152 -0.63 -10.30 -0.74
CA ASP A 152 -1.32 -9.04 -1.06
C ASP A 152 -2.84 -9.21 -0.99
N ALA A 153 -3.37 -10.28 -1.62
CA ALA A 153 -4.79 -10.61 -1.59
C ALA A 153 -5.29 -10.92 -0.16
N ALA A 154 -4.51 -11.66 0.63
CA ALA A 154 -4.83 -11.92 2.03
C ALA A 154 -4.89 -10.62 2.84
N THR A 155 -3.92 -9.73 2.62
CA THR A 155 -3.87 -8.42 3.28
C THR A 155 -5.07 -7.55 2.91
N GLU A 156 -5.54 -7.60 1.67
CA GLU A 156 -6.74 -6.88 1.24
C GLU A 156 -7.99 -7.36 2.00
N ALA A 157 -8.16 -8.67 2.16
CA ALA A 157 -9.31 -9.26 2.84
C ALA A 157 -9.40 -8.86 4.32
N ILE A 158 -8.26 -8.73 5.02
CA ILE A 158 -8.22 -8.44 6.48
C ILE A 158 -8.65 -6.99 6.80
N LYS A 159 -8.56 -6.07 5.83
CA LYS A 159 -8.86 -4.65 6.06
C LYS A 159 -10.31 -4.36 6.43
N GLN A 160 -11.23 -5.29 6.17
CA GLN A 160 -12.65 -5.09 6.39
C GLN A 160 -13.05 -5.05 7.89
N GLY A 161 -12.12 -5.27 8.83
CA GLY A 161 -12.42 -5.29 10.27
C GLY A 161 -11.53 -4.45 11.20
N GLY A 162 -10.56 -3.67 10.70
CA GLY A 162 -9.56 -2.97 11.54
C GLY A 162 -9.51 -1.45 11.37
N THR A 163 -9.01 -0.73 12.38
CA THR A 163 -8.83 0.74 12.37
C THR A 163 -7.63 1.23 11.53
N ARG A 164 -6.83 0.30 10.95
CA ARG A 164 -5.65 0.59 10.13
C ARG A 164 -5.55 -0.41 8.96
N ARG A 165 -5.17 0.08 7.78
CA ARG A 165 -4.85 -0.74 6.59
C ARG A 165 -3.58 -1.54 6.87
N GLY A 166 -3.58 -2.85 6.61
CA GLY A 166 -2.37 -3.68 6.65
C GLY A 166 -1.33 -3.18 5.65
N ALA A 167 -0.05 -3.21 6.04
CA ALA A 167 1.06 -2.71 5.26
C ALA A 167 2.21 -3.71 5.31
N ASN A 168 2.78 -4.02 4.14
CA ASN A 168 3.80 -5.04 3.98
C ASN A 168 5.08 -4.47 3.34
N MET A 169 6.23 -5.05 3.70
CA MET A 169 7.48 -4.96 2.94
C MET A 169 7.78 -6.33 2.32
N GLY A 170 8.06 -6.37 1.02
CA GLY A 170 8.57 -7.54 0.32
C GLY A 170 9.98 -7.29 -0.17
N ILE A 171 10.92 -8.13 0.23
CA ILE A 171 12.32 -8.04 -0.20
C ILE A 171 12.71 -9.31 -0.97
N LEU A 172 13.46 -9.12 -2.04
CA LEU A 172 14.08 -10.20 -2.79
C LEU A 172 15.56 -9.88 -3.05
N ASP A 173 16.42 -10.87 -2.81
CA ASP A 173 17.86 -10.79 -3.06
C ASP A 173 18.14 -10.66 -4.57
N VAL A 174 19.07 -9.77 -4.93
CA VAL A 174 19.43 -9.49 -6.32
C VAL A 174 19.97 -10.72 -7.08
N THR A 175 20.51 -11.71 -6.37
CA THR A 175 20.97 -12.99 -6.92
C THR A 175 19.84 -13.99 -7.18
N HIS A 176 18.61 -13.69 -6.77
CA HIS A 176 17.50 -14.61 -6.96
C HIS A 176 17.12 -14.75 -8.45
N PRO A 177 16.85 -15.96 -8.99
CA PRO A 177 16.60 -16.15 -10.43
C PRO A 177 15.34 -15.44 -10.97
N ASP A 178 14.35 -15.17 -10.12
CA ASP A 178 13.14 -14.39 -10.46
C ASP A 178 13.28 -12.86 -10.24
N ILE A 179 14.49 -12.33 -10.06
CA ILE A 179 14.70 -10.91 -9.74
C ILE A 179 14.08 -9.94 -10.76
N GLU A 180 14.18 -10.22 -12.05
CA GLU A 180 13.61 -9.36 -13.10
C GLU A 180 12.08 -9.24 -13.01
N LYS A 181 11.41 -10.37 -12.73
CA LYS A 181 9.95 -10.41 -12.52
C LYS A 181 9.56 -9.65 -11.27
N PHE A 182 10.38 -9.70 -10.22
CA PHE A 182 10.14 -8.98 -8.98
C PHE A 182 10.30 -7.46 -9.16
N ILE A 183 11.36 -7.01 -9.86
CA ILE A 183 11.60 -5.58 -10.12
C ILE A 183 10.45 -4.96 -10.92
N THR A 184 9.96 -5.67 -11.93
CA THR A 184 8.91 -5.18 -12.85
C THR A 184 7.49 -5.38 -12.29
N LEU A 185 7.35 -5.98 -11.11
CA LEU A 185 6.09 -6.48 -10.59
C LEU A 185 5.03 -5.38 -10.41
N LYS A 186 5.45 -4.17 -10.04
CA LYS A 186 4.56 -3.02 -9.78
C LYS A 186 4.47 -2.04 -10.96
N ALA A 187 5.01 -2.38 -12.12
CA ALA A 187 5.00 -1.50 -13.29
C ALA A 187 3.58 -1.18 -13.78
N ASP A 188 2.61 -2.08 -13.56
CA ASP A 188 1.22 -1.85 -13.96
C ASP A 188 0.44 -0.92 -13.01
N LEU A 189 1.02 -0.50 -11.88
CA LEU A 189 0.40 0.32 -10.82
C LEU A 189 -0.87 -0.28 -10.18
N ARG A 190 -1.28 -1.48 -10.61
CA ARG A 190 -2.55 -2.14 -10.26
C ARG A 190 -2.36 -3.26 -9.27
N THR A 191 -1.19 -3.87 -9.31
CA THR A 191 -0.81 -5.01 -8.49
C THR A 191 -0.09 -4.54 -7.24
N LEU A 192 -0.23 -5.31 -6.15
CA LEU A 192 0.50 -5.10 -4.91
C LEU A 192 0.29 -3.74 -4.24
N THR A 193 -0.97 -3.34 -4.10
CA THR A 193 -1.29 -2.04 -3.46
C THR A 193 -1.00 -2.02 -1.95
N ASN A 194 -0.63 -3.17 -1.37
CA ASN A 194 -0.36 -3.34 0.07
C ASN A 194 1.09 -3.61 0.41
N PHE A 195 1.94 -3.69 -0.61
CA PHE A 195 3.37 -3.92 -0.47
C PHE A 195 4.16 -2.71 -0.92
N ASN A 196 5.12 -2.30 -0.10
CA ASN A 196 6.36 -1.71 -0.60
C ASN A 196 7.27 -2.87 -1.00
N ILE A 197 8.02 -2.72 -2.09
CA ILE A 197 9.01 -3.73 -2.50
C ILE A 197 10.40 -3.13 -2.53
N SER A 198 11.40 -3.91 -2.17
CA SER A 198 12.79 -3.49 -2.27
C SER A 198 13.68 -4.64 -2.71
N VAL A 199 14.70 -4.31 -3.49
CA VAL A 199 15.73 -5.28 -3.87
C VAL A 199 16.84 -5.24 -2.83
N ALA A 200 17.16 -6.41 -2.28
CA ALA A 200 18.31 -6.60 -1.42
C ALA A 200 19.58 -6.71 -2.30
N VAL A 201 20.44 -5.71 -2.21
CA VAL A 201 21.70 -5.63 -2.97
C VAL A 201 22.91 -5.80 -2.04
N THR A 202 23.97 -6.39 -2.58
CA THR A 202 25.26 -6.59 -1.90
C THR A 202 26.33 -5.65 -2.46
N ASP A 203 27.40 -5.44 -1.70
CA ASP A 203 28.58 -4.70 -2.15
C ASP A 203 29.21 -5.35 -3.40
N GLU A 204 29.15 -6.69 -3.52
CA GLU A 204 29.65 -7.36 -4.73
C GLU A 204 28.78 -7.07 -5.95
N PHE A 205 27.46 -7.05 -5.81
CA PHE A 205 26.58 -6.64 -6.91
C PHE A 205 26.89 -5.20 -7.32
N MET A 206 27.01 -4.27 -6.37
CA MET A 206 27.29 -2.87 -6.68
C MET A 206 28.65 -2.69 -7.39
N ARG A 207 29.71 -3.40 -6.97
CA ARG A 207 30.99 -3.44 -7.70
C ARG A 207 30.83 -4.01 -9.11
N ALA A 208 30.07 -5.10 -9.26
CA ALA A 208 29.80 -5.68 -10.58
C ALA A 208 29.03 -4.71 -11.49
N VAL A 209 28.12 -3.88 -10.95
CA VAL A 209 27.48 -2.80 -11.71
C VAL A 209 28.55 -1.82 -12.18
N GLU A 210 29.37 -1.28 -11.26
CA GLU A 210 30.42 -0.30 -11.57
C GLU A 210 31.37 -0.77 -12.67
N GLU A 211 31.85 -2.00 -12.55
CA GLU A 211 32.79 -2.66 -13.47
C GLU A 211 32.11 -3.28 -14.71
N ASP A 212 30.79 -3.14 -14.83
CA ASP A 212 29.98 -3.68 -15.93
C ASP A 212 30.13 -5.20 -16.13
N ARG A 213 30.33 -5.93 -15.03
CA ARG A 213 30.48 -7.39 -15.01
C ARG A 213 29.14 -8.11 -14.97
N GLU A 214 29.20 -9.41 -15.28
CA GLU A 214 28.13 -10.33 -14.95
C GLU A 214 28.24 -10.86 -13.52
N TYR A 215 27.10 -11.18 -12.93
CA TYR A 215 26.99 -11.87 -11.65
C TYR A 215 26.09 -13.10 -11.77
N GLU A 216 26.21 -14.03 -10.82
CA GLU A 216 25.49 -15.30 -10.83
C GLU A 216 24.10 -15.17 -10.20
N LEU A 217 23.13 -15.84 -10.81
CA LEU A 217 21.82 -16.07 -10.23
C LEU A 217 21.85 -17.41 -9.47
N ILE A 218 21.53 -17.39 -8.19
CA ILE A 218 21.72 -18.51 -7.27
C ILE A 218 20.35 -19.08 -6.91
N ASN A 219 20.14 -20.39 -7.12
CA ASN A 219 18.93 -21.04 -6.60
C ASN A 219 19.08 -21.22 -5.08
N PRO A 220 18.22 -20.58 -4.25
CA PRO A 220 18.37 -20.60 -2.79
C PRO A 220 18.22 -22.00 -2.18
N ARG A 221 17.57 -22.94 -2.88
CA ARG A 221 17.39 -24.32 -2.42
C ARG A 221 18.64 -25.18 -2.64
N THR A 222 19.36 -24.98 -3.75
CA THR A 222 20.54 -25.81 -4.08
C THR A 222 21.86 -25.11 -3.76
N GLY A 223 21.86 -23.78 -3.67
CA GLY A 223 23.08 -22.97 -3.58
C GLY A 223 23.88 -22.93 -4.89
N GLU A 224 23.34 -23.48 -5.98
CA GLU A 224 24.03 -23.56 -7.26
C GLU A 224 23.69 -22.36 -8.15
N ALA A 225 24.67 -21.91 -8.93
CA ALA A 225 24.46 -20.93 -9.99
C ALA A 225 23.62 -21.54 -11.12
N VAL A 226 22.45 -20.96 -11.39
CA VAL A 226 21.51 -21.41 -12.42
C VAL A 226 21.45 -20.48 -13.63
N GLY A 227 22.15 -19.35 -13.57
CA GLY A 227 22.24 -18.40 -14.67
C GLY A 227 23.19 -17.26 -14.33
N ARG A 228 23.44 -16.39 -15.32
CA ARG A 228 24.20 -15.16 -15.16
C ARG A 228 23.42 -13.99 -15.74
N ARG A 229 23.63 -12.80 -15.18
CA ARG A 229 23.10 -11.54 -15.70
C ARG A 229 24.16 -10.46 -15.65
N ARG A 230 24.12 -9.55 -16.61
CA ARG A 230 24.91 -8.32 -16.56
C ARG A 230 24.37 -7.44 -15.42
N ALA A 231 25.21 -7.09 -14.46
CA ALA A 231 24.79 -6.37 -13.26
C ALA A 231 24.19 -5.00 -13.62
N ARG A 232 24.80 -4.30 -14.60
CA ARG A 232 24.30 -3.01 -15.12
C ARG A 232 22.86 -3.09 -15.62
N TYR A 233 22.50 -4.15 -16.35
CA TYR A 233 21.14 -4.34 -16.84
C TYR A 233 20.11 -4.43 -15.70
N ILE A 234 20.42 -5.19 -14.65
CA ILE A 234 19.53 -5.32 -13.49
C ILE A 234 19.44 -4.00 -12.72
N PHE A 235 20.54 -3.28 -12.58
CA PHE A 235 20.56 -1.95 -11.96
C PHE A 235 19.69 -0.95 -12.74
N ASP A 236 19.84 -0.89 -14.06
CA ASP A 236 19.06 0.00 -14.92
C ASP A 236 17.57 -0.37 -14.89
N LEU A 237 17.24 -1.66 -14.80
CA LEU A 237 15.86 -2.12 -14.64
C LEU A 237 15.24 -1.65 -13.31
N MET A 238 16.00 -1.65 -12.22
CA MET A 238 15.54 -1.11 -10.93
C MET A 238 15.30 0.40 -11.02
N VAL A 239 16.24 1.14 -11.62
CA VAL A 239 16.13 2.59 -11.83
C VAL A 239 14.90 2.93 -12.68
N GLU A 240 14.67 2.21 -13.78
CA GLU A 240 13.51 2.39 -14.66
C GLU A 240 12.20 2.27 -13.88
N ASN A 241 12.01 1.19 -13.13
CA ASN A 241 10.77 0.92 -12.43
C ASN A 241 10.57 1.91 -11.27
N ALA A 242 11.63 2.23 -10.53
CA ALA A 242 11.55 3.21 -9.46
C ALA A 242 11.23 4.62 -9.98
N TRP A 243 11.73 5.00 -11.16
CA TRP A 243 11.36 6.23 -11.84
C TRP A 243 9.89 6.23 -12.31
N LEU A 244 9.40 5.07 -12.77
CA LEU A 244 8.01 4.91 -13.23
C LEU A 244 7.01 4.96 -12.07
N CYS A 245 7.24 4.22 -10.98
CA CYS A 245 6.23 3.99 -9.95
C CYS A 245 6.71 4.15 -8.49
N GLY A 246 7.97 4.52 -8.26
CA GLY A 246 8.58 4.66 -6.93
C GLY A 246 9.05 3.35 -6.28
N ASP A 247 8.89 2.21 -6.96
CA ASP A 247 9.34 0.89 -6.51
C ASP A 247 10.15 0.20 -7.63
N PRO A 248 11.13 -0.66 -7.31
CA PRO A 248 11.53 -1.05 -5.97
C PRO A 248 12.46 -0.01 -5.30
N GLY A 249 12.43 0.03 -3.97
CA GLY A 249 13.54 0.59 -3.19
C GLY A 249 14.79 -0.31 -3.24
N LEU A 250 15.90 0.15 -2.68
CA LEU A 250 17.09 -0.68 -2.46
C LEU A 250 17.34 -0.87 -0.97
N VAL A 251 17.76 -2.07 -0.60
CA VAL A 251 18.21 -2.42 0.76
C VAL A 251 19.64 -2.95 0.65
N PHE A 252 20.59 -2.33 1.35
CA PHE A 252 22.00 -2.70 1.31
C PHE A 252 22.31 -3.73 2.40
N LEU A 253 22.17 -5.02 2.07
CA LEU A 253 22.23 -6.11 3.06
C LEU A 253 23.56 -6.19 3.80
N ASP A 254 24.68 -5.95 3.09
CA ASP A 254 26.01 -5.99 3.69
C ASP A 254 26.17 -4.88 4.73
N ARG A 255 25.61 -3.69 4.50
CA ARG A 255 25.62 -2.57 5.45
C ARG A 255 24.77 -2.88 6.68
N ILE A 256 23.58 -3.44 6.46
CA ILE A 256 22.68 -3.86 7.55
C ILE A 256 23.35 -4.92 8.42
N ASN A 257 23.95 -5.95 7.82
CA ASN A 257 24.55 -7.05 8.56
C ASN A 257 25.93 -6.71 9.15
N ALA A 258 26.65 -5.74 8.56
CA ALA A 258 27.82 -5.13 9.18
C ALA A 258 27.50 -4.44 10.50
N ASP A 259 26.29 -3.92 10.66
CA ASP A 259 25.82 -3.27 11.89
C ASP A 259 24.93 -4.17 12.77
N ASN A 260 24.59 -5.38 12.32
CA ASN A 260 23.77 -6.31 13.09
C ASN A 260 24.45 -6.64 14.44
N PRO A 261 23.86 -6.26 15.59
CA PRO A 261 24.49 -6.44 16.90
C PRO A 261 24.54 -7.92 17.31
N THR A 262 23.67 -8.76 16.77
CA THR A 262 23.51 -10.18 17.15
C THR A 262 23.72 -11.11 15.95
N PRO A 263 24.90 -11.10 15.29
CA PRO A 263 25.13 -11.90 14.10
C PRO A 263 25.13 -13.41 14.39
N HIS A 264 25.40 -13.81 15.64
CA HIS A 264 25.34 -15.20 16.08
C HIS A 264 23.91 -15.78 16.08
N LEU A 265 22.87 -14.95 16.02
CA LEU A 265 21.48 -15.40 15.89
C LEU A 265 21.05 -15.57 14.42
N GLY A 266 21.83 -15.07 13.47
CA GLY A 266 21.53 -15.11 12.04
C GLY A 266 21.71 -13.75 11.36
N ASN A 267 21.52 -13.77 10.04
CA ASN A 267 21.56 -12.58 9.20
C ASN A 267 20.16 -11.93 9.13
N ILE A 268 20.16 -10.60 9.07
CA ILE A 268 18.96 -9.81 8.79
C ILE A 268 18.76 -9.82 7.27
N GLU A 269 17.60 -10.31 6.83
CA GLU A 269 17.25 -10.47 5.42
C GLU A 269 16.12 -9.52 4.98
N ALA A 270 15.43 -8.88 5.93
CA ALA A 270 14.29 -8.02 5.66
C ALA A 270 14.18 -6.85 6.64
N THR A 271 13.38 -5.86 6.25
CA THR A 271 12.96 -4.74 7.09
C THR A 271 11.46 -4.78 7.31
N ASN A 272 10.99 -4.00 8.27
CA ASN A 272 9.58 -3.66 8.38
C ASN A 272 9.08 -2.80 7.17
N PRO A 273 7.76 -2.52 7.05
CA PRO A 273 7.14 -1.82 5.91
C PRO A 273 7.79 -0.51 5.46
N CYS A 274 8.37 0.28 6.39
CA CYS A 274 8.89 1.60 6.10
C CYS A 274 10.44 1.65 6.02
N GLY A 275 11.11 0.49 6.14
CA GLY A 275 12.55 0.34 5.93
C GLY A 275 13.45 0.73 7.11
N GLU A 276 12.90 1.34 8.17
CA GLU A 276 13.65 1.90 9.31
C GLU A 276 14.14 0.85 10.31
N GLN A 277 13.55 -0.34 10.31
CA GLN A 277 13.85 -1.41 11.26
C GLN A 277 14.21 -2.71 10.51
N PRO A 278 15.50 -2.91 10.21
CA PRO A 278 16.04 -4.20 9.83
C PRO A 278 15.97 -5.16 11.02
N LEU A 279 15.26 -6.27 10.86
CA LEU A 279 14.93 -7.17 11.95
C LEU A 279 15.21 -8.63 11.56
N LEU A 280 15.62 -9.43 12.54
CA LEU A 280 15.70 -10.88 12.40
C LEU A 280 14.27 -11.48 12.35
N PRO A 281 14.12 -12.71 11.86
CA PRO A 281 12.85 -13.42 11.87
C PRO A 281 12.16 -13.38 13.24
N TYR A 282 10.87 -13.07 13.24
CA TYR A 282 10.00 -12.90 14.41
C TYR A 282 10.31 -11.73 15.34
N GLU A 283 11.35 -10.93 15.12
CA GLU A 283 11.54 -9.74 15.94
C GLU A 283 10.46 -8.68 15.67
N SER A 284 10.17 -7.88 16.70
CA SER A 284 9.20 -6.80 16.64
C SER A 284 9.83 -5.43 16.84
N CYS A 285 9.05 -4.41 16.50
CA CYS A 285 9.47 -3.03 16.40
C CYS A 285 8.75 -2.17 17.45
N THR A 286 9.46 -1.81 18.52
CA THR A 286 9.00 -0.87 19.56
C THR A 286 9.62 0.51 19.32
N LEU A 287 8.81 1.50 18.95
CA LEU A 287 9.28 2.81 18.51
C LEU A 287 8.73 3.96 19.34
N GLY A 288 9.49 5.05 19.37
CA GLY A 288 9.00 6.35 19.78
C GLY A 288 9.86 7.47 19.20
N SER A 289 9.36 8.70 19.21
CA SER A 289 10.03 9.81 18.55
C SER A 289 10.02 11.07 19.40
N ILE A 290 11.19 11.69 19.54
CA ILE A 290 11.37 12.97 20.22
C ILE A 290 11.03 14.10 19.26
N ASN A 291 10.20 15.04 19.69
CA ASN A 291 9.86 16.23 18.92
C ASN A 291 10.90 17.32 19.13
N LEU A 292 11.87 17.43 18.23
CA LEU A 292 12.96 18.41 18.34
C LEU A 292 12.47 19.87 18.36
N ALA A 293 11.30 20.15 17.78
CA ALA A 293 10.72 21.48 17.77
C ALA A 293 10.36 21.99 19.19
N ARG A 294 10.33 21.11 20.20
CA ARG A 294 10.11 21.45 21.62
C ARG A 294 11.38 21.75 22.40
N PHE A 295 12.55 21.58 21.79
CA PHE A 295 13.85 21.74 22.45
C PHE A 295 14.57 22.97 21.92
N VAL A 296 13.86 24.08 21.71
CA VAL A 296 14.47 25.36 21.31
C VAL A 296 14.33 26.33 22.47
N ARG A 297 15.44 26.97 22.84
CA ARG A 297 15.50 28.03 23.85
C ARG A 297 16.04 29.32 23.25
N ASP A 298 15.62 30.45 23.81
CA ASP A 298 16.22 31.74 23.49
C ASP A 298 17.53 31.92 24.26
N ASP A 299 18.60 32.28 23.55
CA ASP A 299 19.91 32.61 24.11
C ASP A 299 20.30 34.02 23.63
N GLY A 300 19.86 35.04 24.38
CA GLY A 300 20.15 36.44 24.06
C GLY A 300 19.51 36.93 22.77
N GLY A 301 18.27 36.52 22.48
CA GLY A 301 17.55 36.85 21.25
C GLY A 301 17.92 35.97 20.05
N ARG A 302 18.70 34.89 20.26
CA ARG A 302 19.02 33.90 19.23
C ARG A 302 18.46 32.53 19.63
N PRO A 303 17.61 31.91 18.80
CA PRO A 303 17.13 30.57 19.07
C PRO A 303 18.28 29.56 18.95
N ARG A 304 18.39 28.66 19.94
CA ARG A 304 19.35 27.55 19.96
C ARG A 304 18.70 26.27 20.45
N LEU A 305 19.26 25.13 20.08
CA LEU A 305 18.83 23.83 20.61
C LEU A 305 19.17 23.73 22.11
N ASP A 306 18.22 23.26 22.91
CA ASP A 306 18.35 23.00 24.34
C ASP A 306 18.90 21.58 24.58
N TRP A 307 20.21 21.45 24.41
CA TRP A 307 20.95 20.22 24.64
C TRP A 307 20.77 19.66 26.06
N GLU A 308 20.62 20.53 27.07
CA GLU A 308 20.46 20.11 28.46
C GLU A 308 19.11 19.44 28.69
N ARG A 309 18.03 20.00 28.13
CA ARG A 309 16.70 19.36 28.19
C ARG A 309 16.70 18.06 27.41
N LEU A 310 17.32 18.02 26.24
CA LEU A 310 17.43 16.79 25.44
C LEU A 310 18.20 15.68 26.19
N ALA A 311 19.29 16.03 26.89
CA ALA A 311 20.07 15.11 27.72
C ALA A 311 19.23 14.43 28.81
N ARG A 312 18.27 15.17 29.39
CA ARG A 312 17.36 14.65 30.43
C ARG A 312 16.24 13.79 29.86
N VAL A 313 15.76 14.11 28.66
CA VAL A 313 14.62 13.42 28.03
C VAL A 313 14.99 12.10 27.39
N VAL A 314 16.14 12.00 26.72
CA VAL A 314 16.55 10.78 26.01
C VAL A 314 16.55 9.53 26.91
N PRO A 315 17.13 9.57 28.14
CA PRO A 315 17.11 8.40 29.02
C PRO A 315 15.70 7.94 29.43
N VAL A 316 14.79 8.90 29.68
CA VAL A 316 13.38 8.61 30.01
C VAL A 316 12.69 7.93 28.83
N CYS A 317 12.96 8.38 27.60
CA CYS A 317 12.41 7.76 26.38
C CYS A 317 12.92 6.32 26.20
N VAL A 318 14.21 6.06 26.43
CA VAL A 318 14.78 4.70 26.34
C VAL A 318 14.12 3.77 27.35
N ARG A 319 13.96 4.23 28.59
CA ARG A 319 13.30 3.45 29.64
C ARG A 319 11.83 3.16 29.32
N PHE A 320 11.09 4.17 28.84
CA PHE A 320 9.72 3.99 28.35
C PHE A 320 9.64 2.88 27.30
N LEU A 321 10.54 2.89 26.31
CA LEU A 321 10.55 1.89 25.24
C LEU A 321 10.97 0.50 25.72
N ASP A 322 11.89 0.39 26.68
CA ASP A 322 12.22 -0.89 27.32
C ASP A 322 11.03 -1.46 28.09
N ASP A 323 10.30 -0.62 28.83
CA ASP A 323 9.10 -1.02 29.57
C ASP A 323 7.96 -1.47 28.64
N VAL A 324 7.83 -0.84 27.46
CA VAL A 324 6.87 -1.27 26.44
C VAL A 324 7.10 -2.73 26.03
N ILE A 325 8.35 -3.22 25.97
CA ILE A 325 8.64 -4.62 25.62
C ILE A 325 8.00 -5.58 26.61
N ASP A 326 8.00 -5.24 27.89
CA ASP A 326 7.49 -6.10 28.96
C ASP A 326 5.97 -5.98 29.11
N MET A 327 5.41 -4.80 28.86
CA MET A 327 3.96 -4.59 28.89
C MET A 327 3.24 -5.05 27.62
N ASN A 328 3.96 -5.37 26.55
CA ASN A 328 3.36 -5.77 25.27
C ASN A 328 2.77 -7.20 25.35
N ARG A 329 1.55 -7.36 24.85
CA ARG A 329 0.93 -8.66 24.60
C ARG A 329 1.15 -9.05 23.14
N TYR A 330 2.10 -9.95 22.93
CA TYR A 330 2.45 -10.41 21.59
C TYR A 330 1.39 -11.39 21.05
N PRO A 331 1.01 -11.25 19.77
CA PRO A 331 0.00 -12.12 19.17
C PRO A 331 0.49 -13.55 18.92
N ILE A 332 1.81 -13.74 18.85
CA ILE A 332 2.47 -14.98 18.44
C ILE A 332 3.64 -15.26 19.40
N PRO A 333 3.74 -16.45 20.02
CA PRO A 333 4.78 -16.75 21.03
C PRO A 333 6.21 -16.60 20.52
N GLN A 334 6.48 -16.97 19.26
CA GLN A 334 7.80 -16.83 18.64
C GLN A 334 8.25 -15.37 18.58
N ILE A 335 7.31 -14.44 18.43
CA ILE A 335 7.58 -13.01 18.40
C ILE A 335 7.94 -12.51 19.80
N GLU A 336 7.21 -12.97 20.82
CA GLU A 336 7.51 -12.65 22.21
C GLU A 336 8.92 -13.11 22.59
N GLU A 337 9.25 -14.37 22.29
CA GLU A 337 10.57 -14.93 22.57
C GLU A 337 11.68 -14.17 21.84
N ALA A 338 11.55 -13.97 20.52
CA ALA A 338 12.55 -13.26 19.73
C ALA A 338 12.74 -11.81 20.21
N THR A 339 11.65 -11.09 20.48
CA THR A 339 11.69 -9.71 20.95
C THR A 339 12.31 -9.62 22.34
N LYS A 340 11.90 -10.46 23.29
CA LYS A 340 12.46 -10.43 24.66
C LYS A 340 13.92 -10.86 24.69
N ARG A 341 14.36 -11.69 23.74
CA ARG A 341 15.74 -12.16 23.63
C ARG A 341 16.72 -11.05 23.21
N THR A 342 16.34 -10.16 22.30
CA THR A 342 17.23 -9.08 21.81
C THR A 342 16.86 -7.69 22.35
N ARG A 343 15.63 -7.52 22.84
CA ARG A 343 15.09 -6.29 23.41
C ARG A 343 15.33 -5.05 22.55
N LYS A 344 15.23 -5.19 21.23
CA LYS A 344 15.44 -4.09 20.29
C LYS A 344 14.39 -3.01 20.48
N ILE A 345 14.84 -1.76 20.62
CA ILE A 345 13.99 -0.57 20.58
C ILE A 345 14.45 0.35 19.44
N GLY A 346 13.58 1.30 19.09
CA GLY A 346 13.87 2.33 18.11
C GLY A 346 13.42 3.71 18.59
N LEU A 347 14.28 4.40 19.32
CA LEU A 347 14.13 5.82 19.62
C LEU A 347 14.57 6.65 18.41
N GLY A 348 13.65 7.45 17.90
CA GLY A 348 13.91 8.38 16.81
C GLY A 348 13.57 9.82 17.15
N ILE A 349 13.50 10.63 16.11
CA ILE A 349 13.14 12.04 16.19
C ILE A 349 12.03 12.38 15.19
N MET A 350 11.35 13.49 15.44
CA MET A 350 10.44 14.19 14.55
C MET A 350 10.60 15.70 14.77
N GLY A 351 9.96 16.53 13.96
CA GLY A 351 10.06 17.97 14.08
C GLY A 351 11.39 18.55 13.58
N TRP A 352 12.18 17.80 12.79
CA TRP A 352 13.47 18.25 12.29
C TRP A 352 13.36 19.51 11.42
N ALA A 353 12.41 19.54 10.47
CA ALA A 353 12.23 20.71 9.62
C ALA A 353 11.81 21.94 10.45
N ASP A 354 10.91 21.77 11.43
CA ASP A 354 10.49 22.88 12.28
C ASP A 354 11.60 23.38 13.21
N LEU A 355 12.49 22.49 13.67
CA LEU A 355 13.71 22.91 14.38
C LEU A 355 14.56 23.81 13.48
N LEU A 356 14.84 23.39 12.26
CA LEU A 356 15.63 24.17 11.31
C LEU A 356 14.99 25.53 11.00
N LEU A 357 13.67 25.58 10.83
CA LEU A 357 12.94 26.84 10.64
C LEU A 357 13.07 27.78 11.84
N GLN A 358 12.97 27.25 13.06
CA GLN A 358 13.16 28.04 14.29
C GLN A 358 14.58 28.58 14.41
N LEU A 359 15.58 27.80 13.99
CA LEU A 359 16.99 28.22 13.97
C LEU A 359 17.34 29.10 12.75
N ARG A 360 16.40 29.29 11.80
CA ARG A 360 16.59 29.97 10.51
C ARG A 360 17.68 29.31 9.64
N ILE A 361 17.79 27.98 9.68
CA ILE A 361 18.76 27.20 8.90
C ILE A 361 18.05 26.57 7.68
N PRO A 362 18.54 26.74 6.45
CA PRO A 362 18.03 26.05 5.27
C PRO A 362 18.23 24.54 5.36
N TYR A 363 17.21 23.75 5.03
CA TYR A 363 17.30 22.28 5.05
C TYR A 363 18.42 21.73 4.14
N ASP A 364 18.55 22.32 2.95
CA ASP A 364 19.53 21.95 1.91
C ASP A 364 20.85 22.71 2.09
N SER A 365 21.47 22.60 3.27
CA SER A 365 22.72 23.27 3.61
C SER A 365 23.69 22.38 4.39
N GLU A 366 24.99 22.67 4.27
CA GLU A 366 26.04 22.01 5.06
C GLU A 366 25.85 22.21 6.58
N GLU A 367 25.33 23.38 6.98
CA GLU A 367 25.01 23.67 8.38
C GLU A 367 23.92 22.73 8.92
N ALA A 368 22.86 22.48 8.14
CA ALA A 368 21.82 21.53 8.52
C ALA A 368 22.36 20.09 8.59
N LEU A 369 23.24 19.68 7.67
CA LEU A 369 23.87 18.36 7.71
C LEU A 369 24.75 18.18 8.96
N ALA A 370 25.58 19.18 9.27
CA ALA A 370 26.44 19.15 10.46
C ALA A 370 25.61 19.08 11.75
N LEU A 371 24.52 19.86 11.83
CA LEU A 371 23.61 19.82 12.97
C LEU A 371 22.87 18.47 13.05
N ALA A 372 22.47 17.87 11.92
CA ALA A 372 21.83 16.57 11.89
C ALA A 372 22.74 15.48 12.49
N GLU A 373 24.02 15.46 12.08
CA GLU A 373 25.01 14.55 12.65
C GLU A 373 25.22 14.79 14.15
N GLU A 374 25.35 16.06 14.57
CA GLU A 374 25.54 16.42 15.97
C GLU A 374 24.37 15.99 16.85
N VAL A 375 23.14 16.30 16.42
CA VAL A 375 21.91 15.93 17.14
C VAL A 375 21.79 14.43 17.26
N MET A 376 21.95 13.71 16.14
CA MET A 376 21.74 12.27 16.16
C MET A 376 22.85 11.54 16.92
N ARG A 377 24.11 11.99 16.82
CA ARG A 377 25.22 11.50 17.65
C ARG A 377 24.91 11.66 19.13
N PHE A 378 24.48 12.85 19.53
CA PHE A 378 24.13 13.14 20.92
C PHE A 378 22.98 12.24 21.42
N VAL A 379 21.92 12.08 20.63
CA VAL A 379 20.80 11.18 20.97
C VAL A 379 21.28 9.73 21.09
N GLN A 380 22.13 9.25 20.17
CA GLN A 380 22.66 7.89 20.22
C GLN A 380 23.54 7.68 21.45
N GLU A 381 24.43 8.61 21.77
CA GLU A 381 25.29 8.56 22.97
C GLU A 381 24.44 8.50 24.26
N LYS A 382 23.45 9.38 24.39
CA LYS A 382 22.56 9.37 25.56
C LYS A 382 21.66 8.14 25.62
N ALA A 383 21.25 7.60 24.48
CA ALA A 383 20.52 6.35 24.45
C ALA A 383 21.40 5.14 24.85
N ASN A 384 22.68 5.16 24.48
CA ASN A 384 23.66 4.16 24.89
C ASN A 384 23.91 4.21 26.40
N GLU A 385 24.14 5.41 26.95
CA GLU A 385 24.29 5.62 28.40
C GLU A 385 23.07 5.09 29.17
N ALA A 386 21.86 5.43 28.70
CA ALA A 386 20.62 4.96 29.32
C ALA A 386 20.45 3.43 29.25
N SER A 387 20.79 2.81 28.12
CA SER A 387 20.71 1.36 27.97
C SER A 387 21.78 0.62 28.78
N LEU A 388 22.95 1.21 29.02
CA LEU A 388 23.95 0.68 29.96
C LEU A 388 23.42 0.75 31.40
N ALA A 389 22.89 1.90 31.82
CA ALA A 389 22.31 2.05 33.15
C ALA A 389 21.17 1.05 33.40
N LEU A 390 20.29 0.84 32.40
CA LEU A 390 19.27 -0.22 32.48
C LEU A 390 19.85 -1.63 32.47
N GLY A 391 20.97 -1.85 31.78
CA GLY A 391 21.68 -3.14 31.77
C GLY A 391 22.27 -3.47 33.14
N GLU A 392 22.79 -2.47 33.85
CA GLU A 392 23.24 -2.59 35.24
C GLU A 392 22.07 -2.82 36.19
N GLU A 393 20.94 -2.13 35.99
CA GLU A 393 19.76 -2.22 36.84
C GLU A 393 18.97 -3.53 36.65
N ARG A 394 18.76 -3.97 35.41
CA ARG A 394 17.82 -5.03 35.02
C ARG A 394 18.49 -6.24 34.34
N GLY A 395 19.81 -6.20 34.19
CA GLY A 395 20.59 -7.13 33.38
C GLY A 395 20.61 -6.75 31.88
N PRO A 396 21.67 -7.14 31.13
CA PRO A 396 21.72 -6.94 29.69
C PRO A 396 20.63 -7.76 28.96
N TYR A 397 20.40 -7.48 27.67
CA TYR A 397 19.47 -8.33 26.89
C TYR A 397 19.94 -9.79 26.87
N PRO A 398 19.01 -10.78 26.86
CA PRO A 398 19.37 -12.19 26.99
C PRO A 398 20.37 -12.73 25.95
N ALA A 399 20.32 -12.25 24.70
CA ALA A 399 21.29 -12.62 23.66
C ALA A 399 22.55 -11.73 23.63
N TRP A 400 22.91 -11.10 24.75
CA TRP A 400 24.10 -10.26 24.82
C TRP A 400 25.39 -11.08 24.68
N GLU A 401 25.49 -12.25 25.31
CA GLU A 401 26.63 -13.14 25.12
C GLU A 401 26.72 -13.61 23.65
N GLY A 402 27.91 -13.47 23.04
CA GLY A 402 28.12 -13.74 21.61
C GLY A 402 27.69 -12.62 20.67
N SER A 403 27.08 -11.54 21.18
CA SER A 403 26.80 -10.33 20.40
C SER A 403 28.06 -9.49 20.19
N ARG A 404 28.00 -8.50 19.28
CA ARG A 404 29.10 -7.54 19.06
C ARG A 404 29.38 -6.63 20.26
N HIS A 405 28.43 -6.52 21.18
CA HIS A 405 28.58 -5.74 22.40
C HIS A 405 29.32 -6.51 23.50
N TYR A 406 29.40 -7.84 23.40
CA TYR A 406 30.06 -8.67 24.41
C TYR A 406 31.59 -8.62 24.29
N PRO A 407 32.33 -8.62 25.42
CA PRO A 407 31.88 -8.42 26.80
C PRO A 407 31.85 -6.93 27.22
N ARG A 408 32.11 -6.02 26.28
CA ARG A 408 32.49 -4.62 26.57
C ARG A 408 31.33 -3.72 27.01
N PHE A 409 30.15 -3.92 26.45
CA PHE A 409 29.01 -3.04 26.64
C PHE A 409 27.76 -3.86 27.02
N PRO A 410 27.45 -4.05 28.31
CA PRO A 410 26.29 -4.82 28.76
C PRO A 410 24.98 -4.02 28.61
N TYR A 411 24.67 -3.59 27.39
CA TYR A 411 23.43 -2.86 27.10
C TYR A 411 22.18 -3.69 27.45
N ARG A 412 21.12 -3.02 27.90
CA ARG A 412 19.79 -3.60 28.05
C ARG A 412 19.13 -3.94 26.72
N ASN A 413 19.47 -3.22 25.65
CA ASN A 413 18.81 -3.30 24.35
C ASN A 413 19.85 -3.53 23.24
N ALA A 414 19.61 -4.51 22.35
CA ALA A 414 20.54 -4.78 21.24
C ALA A 414 20.60 -3.60 20.24
N THR A 415 19.52 -2.84 20.07
CA THR A 415 19.52 -1.58 19.31
C THR A 415 18.72 -0.55 20.08
N ARG A 416 19.09 0.73 19.95
CA ARG A 416 18.46 1.82 20.68
C ARG A 416 17.80 2.84 19.76
N THR A 417 18.36 3.08 18.57
CA THR A 417 17.99 4.23 17.71
C THR A 417 17.48 3.82 16.33
N THR A 418 16.55 4.61 15.77
CA THR A 418 16.02 4.50 14.39
C THR A 418 15.42 5.85 13.97
N ILE A 419 15.15 6.07 12.69
CA ILE A 419 14.37 7.21 12.23
C ILE A 419 13.12 6.71 11.51
N ALA A 420 11.96 6.87 12.15
CA ALA A 420 10.68 6.45 11.60
C ALA A 420 10.01 7.58 10.78
N PRO A 421 9.03 7.26 9.91
CA PRO A 421 8.26 8.28 9.19
C PRO A 421 7.46 9.21 10.10
N THR A 422 7.00 8.71 11.26
CA THR A 422 6.14 9.42 12.23
C THR A 422 4.82 9.98 11.68
N GLY A 423 4.35 9.51 10.53
CA GLY A 423 3.29 10.19 9.75
C GLY A 423 1.95 10.45 10.45
N THR A 424 1.58 9.75 11.53
CA THR A 424 0.41 10.13 12.35
C THR A 424 0.79 10.80 13.68
N ILE A 425 1.86 10.38 14.34
CA ILE A 425 2.25 10.95 15.64
C ILE A 425 2.82 12.38 15.50
N SER A 426 3.42 12.73 14.36
CA SER A 426 3.85 14.11 14.09
C SER A 426 2.66 15.07 13.95
N ILE A 427 1.51 14.59 13.46
CA ILE A 427 0.26 15.36 13.42
C ILE A 427 -0.26 15.61 14.85
N ILE A 428 -0.21 14.60 15.72
CA ILE A 428 -0.59 14.73 17.13
C ILE A 428 0.34 15.73 17.84
N ALA A 429 1.65 15.66 17.57
CA ALA A 429 2.65 16.55 18.12
C ALA A 429 2.70 17.94 17.46
N ASP A 430 1.89 18.17 16.42
CA ASP A 430 1.81 19.41 15.65
C ASP A 430 3.20 19.85 15.12
N CYS A 431 3.89 18.92 14.45
CA CYS A 431 5.23 19.11 13.89
C CYS A 431 5.45 18.30 12.60
N SER A 432 6.57 18.58 11.94
CA SER A 432 7.10 17.90 10.77
C SER A 432 7.43 16.44 11.04
N SER A 433 7.27 15.62 10.02
CA SER A 433 7.39 14.17 10.10
C SER A 433 8.85 13.73 10.06
N GLY A 434 9.32 13.04 11.09
CA GLY A 434 10.65 12.44 11.12
C GLY A 434 11.74 13.46 10.82
N ILE A 435 12.60 13.10 9.87
CA ILE A 435 13.61 13.98 9.28
C ILE A 435 13.19 14.55 7.91
N GLU A 436 11.93 14.36 7.52
CA GLU A 436 11.43 14.83 6.23
C GLU A 436 11.37 16.38 6.22
N PRO A 437 11.68 17.02 5.08
CA PRO A 437 11.36 18.43 4.90
C PRO A 437 9.83 18.62 4.85
N LEU A 438 9.39 19.86 5.02
CA LEU A 438 7.98 20.19 4.87
C LEU A 438 7.52 19.87 3.44
N PHE A 439 6.44 19.10 3.30
CA PHE A 439 5.86 18.86 1.98
C PHE A 439 5.25 20.14 1.40
N SER A 440 4.56 20.93 2.24
CA SER A 440 4.05 22.25 1.89
C SER A 440 4.05 23.16 3.12
N LEU A 441 4.21 24.47 2.90
CA LEU A 441 4.08 25.50 3.93
C LEU A 441 2.62 25.80 4.28
N ALA A 442 1.72 25.64 3.31
CA ALA A 442 0.28 25.80 3.46
C ALA A 442 -0.46 24.75 2.63
N PHE A 443 -1.56 24.22 3.13
CA PHE A 443 -2.44 23.36 2.37
C PHE A 443 -3.87 23.43 2.92
N PHE A 444 -4.84 23.08 2.07
CA PHE A 444 -6.20 22.94 2.53
C PHE A 444 -6.44 21.50 2.97
N ARG A 445 -6.92 21.33 4.20
CA ARG A 445 -7.44 20.06 4.66
C ARG A 445 -8.95 20.15 4.78
N HIS A 446 -9.58 19.10 4.29
CA HIS A 446 -11.01 18.93 4.31
C HIS A 446 -11.39 18.17 5.58
N HIS A 447 -12.26 18.76 6.39
CA HIS A 447 -12.75 18.12 7.60
C HIS A 447 -14.26 18.23 7.74
N TYR A 448 -14.84 17.25 8.41
CA TYR A 448 -16.24 17.26 8.85
C TYR A 448 -16.22 17.63 10.33
N LEU A 449 -16.19 18.93 10.63
CA LEU A 449 -16.01 19.45 11.99
C LEU A 449 -17.15 20.36 12.43
N ASP A 450 -18.14 20.62 11.58
CA ASP A 450 -19.28 21.43 11.97
C ASP A 450 -20.16 20.62 12.94
N PRO A 451 -20.23 20.99 14.23
CA PRO A 451 -21.01 20.24 15.22
C PRO A 451 -22.52 20.33 14.96
N ALA A 452 -22.95 21.33 14.18
CA ALA A 452 -24.34 21.53 13.78
C ALA A 452 -24.68 20.80 12.47
N ASP A 453 -23.68 20.50 11.63
CA ASP A 453 -23.85 19.74 10.40
C ASP A 453 -22.67 18.78 10.13
N PRO A 454 -22.74 17.55 10.67
CA PRO A 454 -21.69 16.54 10.51
C PRO A 454 -21.44 16.11 9.05
N GLY A 455 -22.30 16.47 8.09
CA GLY A 455 -22.15 16.18 6.66
C GLY A 455 -21.37 17.25 5.89
N LYS A 456 -21.16 18.43 6.48
CA LYS A 456 -20.56 19.58 5.82
C LYS A 456 -19.03 19.53 5.82
N LEU A 457 -18.39 19.65 4.65
CA LEU A 457 -16.94 19.94 4.64
C LEU A 457 -16.76 21.35 5.11
N THR A 458 -15.99 21.46 6.16
CA THR A 458 -15.21 22.63 6.44
C THR A 458 -13.86 22.47 5.77
N ARG A 459 -13.55 23.36 4.82
CA ARG A 459 -12.22 23.47 4.25
C ARG A 459 -11.39 24.36 5.17
N LEU A 460 -10.48 23.75 5.93
CA LEU A 460 -9.57 24.47 6.81
C LEU A 460 -8.23 24.66 6.12
N ARG A 461 -7.73 25.90 6.13
CA ARG A 461 -6.38 26.21 5.67
C ARG A 461 -5.41 25.92 6.81
N GLU A 462 -4.57 24.90 6.63
CA GLU A 462 -3.46 24.61 7.52
C GLU A 462 -2.22 25.33 7.00
N VAL A 463 -1.54 26.06 7.89
CA VAL A 463 -0.30 26.76 7.57
C VAL A 463 0.74 26.41 8.63
N ASN A 464 2.00 26.25 8.22
CA ASN A 464 3.08 26.05 9.15
C ASN A 464 3.20 27.27 10.09
N LYS A 465 3.02 27.03 11.39
CA LYS A 465 3.00 28.09 12.43
C LYS A 465 4.31 28.89 12.51
N HIS A 466 5.45 28.26 12.26
CA HIS A 466 6.75 28.93 12.31
C HIS A 466 6.90 29.89 11.13
N PHE A 467 6.45 29.48 9.94
CA PHE A 467 6.39 30.36 8.78
C PHE A 467 5.46 31.56 9.00
N VAL A 468 4.23 31.34 9.50
CA VAL A 468 3.28 32.43 9.78
C VAL A 468 3.86 33.43 10.76
N ALA A 469 4.44 32.96 11.87
CA ALA A 469 5.01 33.84 12.89
C ALA A 469 6.12 34.73 12.31
N VAL A 470 7.00 34.16 11.48
CA VAL A 470 8.08 34.93 10.83
C VAL A 470 7.53 35.88 9.77
N ALA A 471 6.60 35.43 8.93
CA ALA A 471 5.99 36.26 7.90
C ALA A 471 5.26 37.48 8.48
N GLN A 472 4.57 37.31 9.62
CA GLN A 472 3.90 38.40 10.33
C GLN A 472 4.90 39.36 10.97
N ALA A 473 5.93 38.84 11.64
CA ALA A 473 6.93 39.66 12.31
C ALA A 473 7.76 40.51 11.32
N GLU A 474 8.06 39.96 10.15
CA GLU A 474 8.90 40.59 9.12
C GLU A 474 8.08 41.31 8.03
N GLY A 475 6.75 41.35 8.16
CA GLY A 475 5.86 42.17 7.34
C GLY A 475 5.57 41.69 5.92
N PHE A 476 5.82 40.41 5.60
CA PHE A 476 5.52 39.82 4.28
C PHE A 476 4.33 38.84 4.30
N TYR A 477 3.63 38.71 5.44
CA TYR A 477 2.40 37.94 5.52
C TYR A 477 1.25 38.61 4.74
N SER A 478 0.55 37.84 3.93
CA SER A 478 -0.73 38.23 3.35
C SER A 478 -1.64 37.01 3.18
N GLU A 479 -2.96 37.21 3.23
CA GLU A 479 -3.94 36.16 2.94
C GLU A 479 -3.77 35.60 1.52
N GLU A 480 -3.44 36.47 0.56
CA GLU A 480 -3.13 36.09 -0.83
C GLU A 480 -1.93 35.14 -0.91
N LEU A 481 -0.85 35.42 -0.16
CA LEU A 481 0.31 34.55 -0.10
C LEU A 481 -0.05 33.18 0.47
N MET A 482 -0.85 33.12 1.54
CA MET A 482 -1.28 31.86 2.13
C MET A 482 -2.15 31.05 1.18
N ASP A 483 -3.07 31.69 0.47
CA ASP A 483 -3.94 31.03 -0.52
C ASP A 483 -3.15 30.55 -1.74
N TYR A 484 -2.17 31.35 -2.20
CA TYR A 484 -1.23 30.96 -3.27
C TYR A 484 -0.45 29.70 -2.89
N LEU A 485 0.16 29.67 -1.70
CA LEU A 485 0.91 28.50 -1.22
C LEU A 485 -0.02 27.28 -1.03
N ALA A 486 -1.22 27.48 -0.48
CA ALA A 486 -2.19 26.40 -0.27
C ALA A 486 -2.74 25.81 -1.59
N ALA A 487 -2.74 26.60 -2.67
CA ALA A 487 -3.06 26.15 -4.02
C ALA A 487 -1.91 25.40 -4.71
N GLY A 488 -0.70 25.39 -4.15
CA GLY A 488 0.49 24.75 -4.71
C GLY A 488 1.48 25.69 -5.38
N GLY A 489 1.33 26.98 -5.16
CA GLY A 489 2.34 27.96 -5.51
C GLY A 489 3.64 27.75 -4.71
N ARG A 490 4.78 28.08 -5.31
CA ARG A 490 6.10 28.00 -4.65
C ARG A 490 6.49 29.34 -4.08
N LEU A 491 7.00 29.35 -2.83
CA LEU A 491 7.41 30.58 -2.15
C LEU A 491 8.48 31.36 -2.91
N ARG A 492 9.39 30.66 -3.60
CA ARG A 492 10.48 31.24 -4.40
C ARG A 492 9.99 32.17 -5.52
N ASP A 493 8.78 31.95 -6.02
CA ASP A 493 8.21 32.71 -7.14
C ASP A 493 7.58 34.05 -6.71
N ARG A 494 7.51 34.32 -5.39
CA ARG A 494 6.85 35.50 -4.84
C ARG A 494 7.84 36.66 -4.64
N PRO A 495 7.71 37.79 -5.36
CA PRO A 495 8.65 38.92 -5.27
C PRO A 495 8.58 39.66 -3.92
N GLU A 496 7.45 39.63 -3.23
CA GLU A 496 7.26 40.27 -1.93
C GLU A 496 7.97 39.55 -0.77
N VAL A 497 8.42 38.31 -0.99
CA VAL A 497 9.09 37.51 0.03
C VAL A 497 10.61 37.76 -0.04
N PRO A 498 11.28 38.09 1.08
CA PRO A 498 12.72 38.26 1.11
C PRO A 498 13.49 37.00 0.68
N GLU A 499 14.63 37.17 0.00
CA GLU A 499 15.45 36.05 -0.49
C GLU A 499 15.94 35.11 0.62
N TRP A 500 16.27 35.64 1.79
CA TRP A 500 16.65 34.81 2.94
C TRP A 500 15.49 33.89 3.39
N ALA A 501 14.25 34.37 3.33
CA ALA A 501 13.08 33.58 3.72
C ALA A 501 12.80 32.49 2.68
N LYS A 502 12.94 32.80 1.38
CA LYS A 502 12.87 31.80 0.30
C LYS A 502 13.91 30.69 0.47
N ARG A 503 15.10 31.02 0.99
CA ARG A 503 16.16 30.06 1.23
C ARG A 503 15.89 29.15 2.44
N VAL A 504 15.22 29.66 3.48
CA VAL A 504 14.94 28.90 4.72
C VAL A 504 13.66 28.06 4.60
N PHE A 505 12.58 28.64 4.08
CA PHE A 505 11.26 28.01 4.00
C PHE A 505 11.09 27.19 2.72
N VAL A 506 12.02 26.27 2.49
CA VAL A 506 11.98 25.33 1.36
C VAL A 506 11.07 24.13 1.64
N THR A 507 10.40 23.63 0.61
CA THR A 507 9.58 22.41 0.68
C THR A 507 10.30 21.19 0.09
N ALA A 508 9.73 20.01 0.23
CA ALA A 508 10.27 18.78 -0.34
C ALA A 508 10.48 18.85 -1.87
N HIS A 509 9.63 19.60 -2.58
CA HIS A 509 9.75 19.80 -4.03
C HIS A 509 10.81 20.83 -4.41
N ASP A 510 11.25 21.64 -3.44
CA ASP A 510 12.22 22.70 -3.64
C ASP A 510 13.67 22.21 -3.51
N ILE A 511 13.86 21.08 -2.83
CA ILE A 511 15.14 20.52 -2.41
C ILE A 511 15.65 19.55 -3.49
N ALA A 512 16.91 19.69 -3.88
CA ALA A 512 17.50 18.76 -4.86
C ALA A 512 17.64 17.35 -4.26
N PRO A 513 17.46 16.28 -5.05
CA PRO A 513 17.51 14.89 -4.58
C PRO A 513 18.78 14.52 -3.79
N GLU A 514 19.94 15.06 -4.18
CA GLU A 514 21.22 14.87 -3.50
C GLU A 514 21.16 15.29 -2.02
N TRP A 515 20.54 16.43 -1.70
CA TRP A 515 20.43 16.90 -0.33
C TRP A 515 19.55 15.99 0.53
N HIS A 516 18.52 15.37 -0.04
CA HIS A 516 17.74 14.36 0.68
C HIS A 516 18.58 13.14 1.06
N VAL A 517 19.42 12.65 0.14
CA VAL A 517 20.29 11.49 0.39
C VAL A 517 21.37 11.84 1.41
N ARG A 518 22.01 13.01 1.29
CA ARG A 518 23.03 13.48 2.25
C ARG A 518 22.44 13.69 3.65
N MET A 519 21.22 14.22 3.75
CA MET A 519 20.52 14.34 5.03
C MET A 519 20.22 12.97 5.64
N GLN A 520 19.76 12.01 4.81
CA GLN A 520 19.58 10.63 5.26
C GLN A 520 20.89 10.04 5.81
N ALA A 521 22.00 10.25 5.10
CA ALA A 521 23.32 9.78 5.51
C ALA A 521 23.78 10.37 6.85
N ALA A 522 23.62 11.69 7.03
CA ALA A 522 23.96 12.38 8.28
C ALA A 522 23.28 11.73 9.50
N PHE A 523 21.98 11.43 9.42
CA PHE A 523 21.28 10.72 10.48
C PHE A 523 21.68 9.24 10.59
N GLN A 524 21.88 8.55 9.47
CA GLN A 524 22.20 7.13 9.44
C GLN A 524 23.55 6.79 10.09
N ARG A 525 24.54 7.69 9.99
CA ARG A 525 25.87 7.55 10.64
C ARG A 525 25.79 7.36 12.15
N HIS A 526 24.72 7.86 12.78
CA HIS A 526 24.50 7.82 14.23
C HIS A 526 23.20 7.09 14.61
N THR A 527 22.79 6.10 13.80
CA THR A 527 21.59 5.31 14.02
C THR A 527 21.91 3.81 13.96
N ASP A 528 21.52 3.06 15.01
CA ASP A 528 21.79 1.61 15.09
C ASP A 528 21.04 0.82 14.02
N ASN A 529 19.75 1.13 13.85
CA ASN A 529 18.90 0.54 12.83
C ASN A 529 19.02 1.33 11.52
N ALA A 530 17.93 1.52 10.79
CA ALA A 530 17.90 2.27 9.53
C ALA A 530 17.07 3.56 9.64
N VAL A 531 17.06 4.32 8.54
CA VAL A 531 16.37 5.60 8.42
C VAL A 531 15.29 5.48 7.35
N SER A 532 14.03 5.77 7.71
CA SER A 532 12.98 5.97 6.72
C SER A 532 13.09 7.37 6.14
N LYS A 533 13.41 7.44 4.85
CA LYS A 533 13.49 8.70 4.10
C LYS A 533 12.97 8.51 2.69
N THR A 534 12.09 9.41 2.27
CA THR A 534 11.69 9.52 0.86
C THR A 534 12.62 10.50 0.15
N ILE A 535 13.29 10.05 -0.91
CA ILE A 535 14.03 10.94 -1.82
C ILE A 535 13.02 11.46 -2.85
N ASN A 536 12.56 12.69 -2.66
CA ASN A 536 11.60 13.32 -3.56
C ASN A 536 12.31 13.82 -4.81
N PHE A 537 11.70 13.58 -5.97
CA PHE A 537 12.15 14.07 -7.26
C PHE A 537 11.05 14.93 -7.89
N PRO A 538 11.42 16.02 -8.57
CA PRO A 538 10.46 16.78 -9.37
C PRO A 538 9.97 15.93 -10.56
N ARG A 539 8.83 16.33 -11.15
CA ARG A 539 8.18 15.61 -12.25
C ARG A 539 9.12 15.40 -13.45
N GLU A 540 9.96 16.38 -13.72
CA GLU A 540 10.93 16.43 -14.82
C GLU A 540 12.20 15.62 -14.57
N ALA A 541 12.38 15.04 -13.39
CA ALA A 541 13.57 14.24 -13.09
C ALA A 541 13.70 13.06 -14.06
N THR A 542 14.95 12.76 -14.41
CA THR A 542 15.34 11.71 -15.35
C THR A 542 15.64 10.39 -14.65
N ARG A 543 15.85 9.31 -15.42
CA ARG A 543 16.30 8.02 -14.88
C ARG A 543 17.71 8.13 -14.33
N GLU A 544 18.53 8.94 -14.99
CA GLU A 544 19.90 9.24 -14.58
C GLU A 544 19.93 9.97 -13.22
N ASP A 545 18.93 10.81 -12.90
CA ASP A 545 18.78 11.40 -11.57
C ASP A 545 18.55 10.34 -10.49
N VAL A 546 17.67 9.38 -10.75
CA VAL A 546 17.38 8.26 -9.83
C VAL A 546 18.61 7.37 -9.66
N ALA A 547 19.30 7.04 -10.76
CA ALA A 547 20.55 6.28 -10.73
C ALA A 547 21.63 6.99 -9.90
N ARG A 548 21.78 8.32 -10.03
CA ARG A 548 22.71 9.11 -9.22
C ARG A 548 22.37 9.03 -7.73
N ALA A 549 21.10 9.10 -7.37
CA ALA A 549 20.68 8.99 -5.97
C ALA A 549 20.98 7.60 -5.39
N TYR A 550 20.76 6.52 -6.14
CA TYR A 550 21.16 5.17 -5.73
C TYR A 550 22.67 5.03 -5.51
N TRP A 551 23.48 5.56 -6.43
CA TRP A 551 24.93 5.57 -6.28
C TRP A 551 25.40 6.40 -5.09
N LEU A 552 24.80 7.57 -4.88
CA LEU A 552 25.11 8.41 -3.74
C LEU A 552 24.75 7.72 -2.43
N ALA A 553 23.56 7.11 -2.33
CA ALA A 553 23.14 6.35 -1.17
C ALA A 553 24.11 5.21 -0.85
N TYR A 554 24.54 4.47 -1.88
CA TYR A 554 25.54 3.43 -1.74
C TYR A 554 26.88 3.97 -1.19
N ARG A 555 27.38 5.07 -1.76
CA ARG A 555 28.66 5.69 -1.38
C ARG A 555 28.64 6.31 0.01
N GLU A 556 27.51 6.89 0.41
CA GLU A 556 27.29 7.42 1.76
C GLU A 556 27.09 6.33 2.83
N GLY A 557 26.96 5.07 2.41
CA GLY A 557 26.84 3.94 3.32
C GLY A 557 25.49 3.84 4.03
N VAL A 558 24.41 4.36 3.44
CA VAL A 558 23.08 4.18 4.03
C VAL A 558 22.61 2.73 3.93
N LYS A 559 21.64 2.34 4.77
CA LYS A 559 21.13 0.95 4.83
C LYS A 559 20.05 0.64 3.80
N GLY A 560 19.41 1.66 3.24
CA GLY A 560 18.46 1.52 2.14
C GLY A 560 18.07 2.87 1.55
N ILE A 561 17.33 2.87 0.43
CA ILE A 561 16.86 4.08 -0.23
C ILE A 561 15.49 3.85 -0.88
N THR A 562 14.62 4.84 -0.70
CA THR A 562 13.28 4.91 -1.33
C THR A 562 13.17 6.21 -2.10
N VAL A 563 12.68 6.13 -3.34
CA VAL A 563 12.53 7.30 -4.22
C VAL A 563 11.07 7.53 -4.54
N TYR A 564 10.68 8.79 -4.70
CA TYR A 564 9.37 9.17 -5.18
C TYR A 564 9.50 10.32 -6.16
N ARG A 565 9.11 10.09 -7.41
CA ARG A 565 9.03 11.16 -8.42
C ARG A 565 7.63 11.70 -8.47
N GLU A 566 7.49 13.02 -8.43
CA GLU A 566 6.21 13.68 -8.57
C GLU A 566 5.47 13.24 -9.86
N GLY A 567 4.21 12.83 -9.72
CA GLY A 567 3.41 12.33 -10.82
C GLY A 567 3.74 10.90 -11.29
N SER A 568 4.60 10.15 -10.60
CA SER A 568 4.82 8.70 -10.81
C SER A 568 3.63 7.82 -10.38
N ARG A 569 2.74 8.36 -9.55
CA ARG A 569 1.49 7.70 -9.13
C ARG A 569 0.31 8.62 -9.40
N GLU A 570 -0.81 8.04 -9.82
CA GLU A 570 -2.05 8.77 -10.11
C GLU A 570 -2.61 9.48 -8.87
N VAL A 571 -2.34 8.97 -7.67
CA VAL A 571 -2.78 9.54 -6.38
C VAL A 571 -1.58 9.81 -5.48
N SER A 572 -1.33 11.08 -5.17
CA SER A 572 -0.39 11.50 -4.12
C SER A 572 -1.16 11.75 -2.82
N VAL A 573 -0.76 11.10 -1.72
CA VAL A 573 -1.40 11.24 -0.40
C VAL A 573 -1.28 12.67 0.14
N LEU A 574 -0.25 13.40 -0.31
CA LEU A 574 -0.07 14.82 -0.08
C LEU A 574 -0.08 15.48 -1.45
N SER A 575 -1.13 16.21 -1.79
CA SER A 575 -1.20 17.00 -3.03
C SER A 575 -1.74 18.39 -2.71
N HIS A 576 -1.21 19.39 -3.42
CA HIS A 576 -1.68 20.76 -3.32
C HIS A 576 -3.13 20.88 -3.80
N ALA A 577 -3.87 21.82 -3.22
CA ALA A 577 -5.33 21.87 -3.33
C ALA A 577 -5.88 22.08 -4.76
N ALA A 578 -5.04 22.39 -5.74
CA ALA A 578 -5.44 22.42 -7.15
C ALA A 578 -5.77 21.03 -7.73
N ALA A 579 -5.32 19.93 -7.10
CA ALA A 579 -5.60 18.57 -7.55
C ALA A 579 -6.84 17.92 -6.91
N ASN A 580 -7.48 18.55 -5.92
CA ASN A 580 -8.65 17.99 -5.22
C ASN A 580 -9.65 19.09 -4.84
N VAL A 581 -10.34 19.64 -5.85
CA VAL A 581 -11.62 20.33 -5.63
C VAL A 581 -12.73 19.31 -5.81
N ARG A 582 -13.22 18.74 -4.70
CA ARG A 582 -14.59 18.23 -4.57
C ARG A 582 -14.92 18.09 -3.09
N GLY A 583 -15.92 18.84 -2.67
CA GLY A 583 -16.48 18.80 -1.32
C GLY A 583 -17.38 17.57 -1.09
N PRO A 584 -17.91 17.37 0.12
CA PRO A 584 -18.54 16.15 0.59
C PRO A 584 -20.06 16.24 0.54
N GLU A 585 -20.60 17.42 0.23
CA GLU A 585 -22.02 17.59 -0.10
C GLU A 585 -22.28 17.28 -1.58
N GLN A 586 -21.26 16.79 -2.29
CA GLN A 586 -21.40 15.98 -3.50
C GLN A 586 -20.76 14.59 -3.31
N GLU A 587 -20.79 14.04 -2.09
CA GLU A 587 -20.69 12.59 -1.88
C GLU A 587 -22.04 11.96 -2.26
N THR A 588 -22.38 12.02 -3.54
CA THR A 588 -23.20 10.96 -4.12
C THR A 588 -22.39 9.65 -4.04
N PRO A 589 -23.04 8.47 -4.03
CA PRO A 589 -22.38 7.14 -3.94
C PRO A 589 -21.31 6.83 -5.01
N GLU A 590 -20.99 7.80 -5.87
CA GLU A 590 -20.00 7.77 -6.92
C GLU A 590 -18.59 8.21 -6.45
N VAL A 591 -18.43 9.03 -5.41
CA VAL A 591 -17.10 9.52 -4.96
C VAL A 591 -16.38 8.55 -4.00
N ALA A 592 -17.12 7.69 -3.29
CA ALA A 592 -16.53 6.57 -2.55
C ALA A 592 -15.87 5.50 -3.45
N ARG A 593 -15.93 5.65 -4.79
CA ARG A 593 -15.22 4.81 -5.76
C ARG A 593 -13.86 5.34 -6.20
N GLU A 594 -13.46 6.57 -5.87
CA GLU A 594 -12.21 7.18 -6.39
C GLU A 594 -11.00 7.10 -5.44
N VAL A 595 -11.14 6.56 -4.22
CA VAL A 595 -10.02 6.42 -3.24
C VAL A 595 -9.32 5.04 -3.30
N GLY A 596 -9.62 4.21 -4.29
CA GLY A 596 -8.97 2.93 -4.52
C GLY A 596 -8.39 2.87 -5.93
N GLY A 597 -7.07 2.70 -6.04
CA GLY A 597 -6.39 2.52 -7.32
C GLY A 597 -7.05 1.44 -8.17
N LEU A 598 -7.53 1.87 -9.34
CA LEU A 598 -7.81 1.23 -10.63
C LEU A 598 -8.90 2.06 -11.30
N PRO A 599 -8.87 2.25 -12.64
CA PRO A 599 -10.09 2.58 -13.35
C PRO A 599 -11.01 1.38 -13.14
N THR A 600 -11.85 1.47 -12.10
CA THR A 600 -13.05 0.67 -12.10
C THR A 600 -13.74 1.08 -13.40
N ARG A 601 -13.84 0.15 -14.36
CA ARG A 601 -14.99 0.20 -15.26
C ARG A 601 -16.16 0.56 -14.34
N PRO A 602 -16.87 1.68 -14.58
CA PRO A 602 -17.87 2.19 -13.64
C PRO A 602 -18.64 0.97 -13.17
N ARG A 603 -18.58 0.61 -11.86
CA ARG A 603 -19.21 -0.65 -11.44
C ARG A 603 -20.60 -0.57 -12.00
N PRO A 604 -20.99 -1.52 -12.86
CA PRO A 604 -22.09 -1.28 -13.74
C PRO A 604 -23.28 -0.97 -12.84
N TYR A 605 -23.98 0.13 -13.12
CA TYR A 605 -25.16 0.48 -12.36
C TYR A 605 -26.27 -0.45 -12.82
N ARG A 606 -26.88 -1.20 -11.91
CA ARG A 606 -28.00 -2.08 -12.24
C ARG A 606 -29.26 -1.22 -12.29
N GLU A 607 -29.64 -0.78 -13.47
CA GLU A 607 -30.91 -0.12 -13.73
C GLU A 607 -32.03 -1.17 -13.58
N ARG A 608 -32.67 -1.26 -12.41
CA ARG A 608 -33.78 -2.21 -12.22
C ARG A 608 -35.05 -1.66 -12.87
N LEU A 609 -35.83 -2.54 -13.47
CA LEU A 609 -37.13 -2.17 -14.02
C LEU A 609 -38.14 -1.97 -12.88
N PRO A 610 -39.08 -1.01 -13.00
CA PRO A 610 -40.17 -0.81 -12.05
C PRO A 610 -41.10 -2.02 -12.02
N ASP A 611 -41.77 -2.27 -10.89
CA ASP A 611 -42.64 -3.45 -10.67
C ASP A 611 -43.70 -3.62 -11.78
N GLU A 612 -44.23 -2.51 -12.31
CA GLU A 612 -45.12 -2.49 -13.48
C GLU A 612 -44.39 -1.91 -14.69
N ARG A 613 -44.48 -2.61 -15.84
CA ARG A 613 -43.73 -2.26 -17.05
C ARG A 613 -44.35 -2.85 -18.31
N ARG A 614 -43.99 -2.27 -19.46
CA ARG A 614 -44.36 -2.81 -20.78
C ARG A 614 -43.51 -4.04 -21.08
N SER A 615 -44.12 -5.07 -21.66
CA SER A 615 -43.42 -6.27 -22.10
C SER A 615 -43.88 -6.74 -23.47
N ILE A 616 -43.01 -7.46 -24.18
CA ILE A 616 -43.31 -8.12 -25.46
C ILE A 616 -43.11 -9.62 -25.28
N THR A 617 -44.12 -10.41 -25.61
CA THR A 617 -44.01 -11.87 -25.63
C THR A 617 -44.01 -12.39 -27.08
N HIS A 618 -43.04 -13.23 -27.42
CA HIS A 618 -42.87 -13.86 -28.72
C HIS A 618 -42.83 -15.38 -28.58
N LYS A 619 -43.67 -16.09 -29.35
CA LYS A 619 -43.66 -17.55 -29.42
C LYS A 619 -42.65 -18.00 -30.48
N PHE A 620 -41.77 -18.92 -30.13
CA PHE A 620 -40.80 -19.51 -31.04
C PHE A 620 -40.84 -21.04 -31.06
N GLN A 621 -40.31 -21.60 -32.14
CA GLN A 621 -40.08 -23.03 -32.30
C GLN A 621 -38.68 -23.25 -32.87
N VAL A 622 -37.92 -24.19 -32.30
CA VAL A 622 -36.63 -24.67 -32.84
C VAL A 622 -36.66 -26.20 -32.83
N GLY A 623 -36.68 -26.81 -34.02
CA GLY A 623 -36.88 -28.24 -34.15
C GLY A 623 -38.24 -28.68 -33.62
N ASP A 624 -38.26 -29.67 -32.71
CA ASP A 624 -39.47 -30.18 -32.07
C ASP A 624 -39.85 -29.42 -30.77
N GLN A 625 -39.08 -28.38 -30.40
CA GLN A 625 -39.27 -27.65 -29.16
C GLN A 625 -39.94 -26.30 -29.41
N GLU A 626 -41.01 -26.05 -28.65
CA GLU A 626 -41.66 -24.74 -28.61
C GLU A 626 -41.33 -24.01 -27.30
N GLY A 627 -41.29 -22.69 -27.38
CA GLY A 627 -41.08 -21.82 -26.22
C GLY A 627 -41.63 -20.41 -26.43
N TYR A 628 -41.63 -19.65 -25.34
CA TYR A 628 -41.99 -18.24 -25.32
C TYR A 628 -40.82 -17.44 -24.76
N ILE A 629 -40.49 -16.34 -25.40
CA ILE A 629 -39.62 -15.31 -24.82
C ILE A 629 -40.46 -14.08 -24.49
N THR A 630 -40.39 -13.63 -23.25
CA THR A 630 -41.01 -12.37 -22.79
C THR A 630 -39.92 -11.38 -22.44
N VAL A 631 -39.93 -10.21 -23.06
CA VAL A 631 -38.95 -9.14 -22.85
C VAL A 631 -39.62 -7.98 -22.13
N GLY A 632 -39.17 -7.66 -20.91
CA GLY A 632 -39.57 -6.45 -20.18
C GLY A 632 -38.77 -5.24 -20.66
N LEU A 633 -39.44 -4.11 -20.85
CA LEU A 633 -38.87 -2.90 -21.41
C LEU A 633 -38.81 -1.77 -20.38
N TYR A 634 -37.76 -0.94 -20.47
CA TYR A 634 -37.73 0.37 -19.82
C TYR A 634 -38.72 1.34 -20.50
N GLU A 635 -38.97 2.49 -19.88
CA GLU A 635 -39.87 3.51 -20.42
C GLU A 635 -39.43 4.03 -21.80
N ASP A 636 -38.12 4.07 -22.04
CA ASP A 636 -37.51 4.46 -23.31
C ASP A 636 -37.58 3.37 -24.41
N GLY A 637 -38.14 2.20 -24.09
CA GLY A 637 -38.29 1.07 -25.01
C GLY A 637 -37.07 0.14 -25.10
N ARG A 638 -35.99 0.39 -24.36
CA ARG A 638 -34.85 -0.54 -24.28
C ARG A 638 -35.23 -1.84 -23.56
N PRO A 639 -34.68 -3.00 -23.96
CA PRO A 639 -34.89 -4.26 -23.24
C PRO A 639 -34.12 -4.26 -21.92
N GLY A 640 -34.80 -4.60 -20.82
CA GLY A 640 -34.22 -4.62 -19.48
C GLY A 640 -34.31 -5.97 -18.77
N GLU A 641 -35.20 -6.86 -19.19
CA GLU A 641 -35.19 -8.25 -18.70
C GLU A 641 -35.80 -9.17 -19.75
N ILE A 642 -35.42 -10.45 -19.68
CA ILE A 642 -35.99 -11.50 -20.50
C ILE A 642 -36.38 -12.70 -19.63
N PHE A 643 -37.49 -13.33 -20.00
CA PHE A 643 -37.93 -14.62 -19.48
C PHE A 643 -38.10 -15.58 -20.64
N ILE A 644 -37.59 -16.81 -20.50
CA ILE A 644 -37.70 -17.83 -21.53
C ILE A 644 -38.45 -19.01 -20.90
N LYS A 645 -39.66 -19.27 -21.38
CA LYS A 645 -40.45 -20.44 -20.95
C LYS A 645 -40.47 -21.49 -22.05
N MET A 646 -39.89 -22.65 -21.78
CA MET A 646 -39.97 -23.82 -22.68
C MET A 646 -41.27 -24.61 -22.42
N ALA A 647 -41.88 -25.19 -23.46
CA ALA A 647 -43.16 -25.90 -23.34
C ALA A 647 -43.07 -27.24 -22.58
N LYS A 648 -41.92 -27.92 -22.60
CA LYS A 648 -41.68 -29.16 -21.84
C LYS A 648 -41.08 -28.84 -20.46
N GLU A 649 -41.95 -28.65 -19.46
CA GLU A 649 -41.58 -28.39 -18.06
C GLU A 649 -40.78 -29.57 -17.46
N GLY A 650 -39.72 -29.26 -16.69
CA GLY A 650 -38.91 -30.26 -15.97
C GLY A 650 -37.69 -30.83 -16.72
N SER A 651 -37.42 -30.39 -17.95
CA SER A 651 -36.21 -30.77 -18.70
C SER A 651 -34.98 -29.94 -18.27
N THR A 652 -33.77 -30.49 -18.39
CA THR A 652 -32.50 -29.76 -18.21
C THR A 652 -32.44 -28.48 -19.05
N VAL A 653 -33.08 -28.50 -20.23
CA VAL A 653 -33.18 -27.34 -21.12
C VAL A 653 -33.97 -26.21 -20.47
N SER A 654 -35.06 -26.49 -19.77
CA SER A 654 -35.85 -25.45 -19.07
C SER A 654 -35.01 -24.74 -18.00
N GLY A 655 -34.34 -25.49 -17.13
CA GLY A 655 -33.50 -24.90 -16.08
C GLY A 655 -32.30 -24.13 -16.64
N LEU A 656 -31.72 -24.60 -17.75
CA LEU A 656 -30.66 -23.87 -18.44
C LEU A 656 -31.18 -22.57 -19.07
N MET A 657 -32.36 -22.60 -19.69
CA MET A 657 -32.97 -21.39 -20.27
C MET A 657 -33.35 -20.37 -19.21
N ASP A 658 -33.80 -20.80 -18.03
CA ASP A 658 -34.04 -19.90 -16.89
C ASP A 658 -32.74 -19.23 -16.42
N ALA A 659 -31.65 -19.99 -16.32
CA ALA A 659 -30.34 -19.45 -15.96
C ALA A 659 -29.82 -18.45 -17.01
N VAL A 660 -29.98 -18.76 -18.30
CA VAL A 660 -29.60 -17.86 -19.39
C VAL A 660 -30.47 -16.60 -19.38
N ALA A 661 -31.78 -16.74 -19.19
CA ALA A 661 -32.70 -15.61 -19.08
C ALA A 661 -32.33 -14.68 -17.91
N LEU A 662 -32.01 -15.26 -16.75
CA LEU A 662 -31.58 -14.52 -15.56
C LEU A 662 -30.27 -13.77 -15.81
N LEU A 663 -29.24 -14.45 -16.32
CA LEU A 663 -27.93 -13.85 -16.57
C LEU A 663 -28.02 -12.75 -17.64
N THR A 664 -28.82 -12.97 -18.68
CA THR A 664 -29.05 -11.98 -19.75
C THR A 664 -29.80 -10.77 -19.22
N SER A 665 -30.83 -10.97 -18.39
CA SER A 665 -31.54 -9.87 -17.72
C SER A 665 -30.60 -9.05 -16.84
N VAL A 666 -29.74 -9.71 -16.07
CA VAL A 666 -28.73 -9.02 -15.26
C VAL A 666 -27.77 -8.22 -16.15
N ALA A 667 -27.30 -8.79 -17.26
CA ALA A 667 -26.43 -8.09 -18.20
C ALA A 667 -27.09 -6.86 -18.83
N LEU A 668 -28.34 -6.97 -19.28
CA LEU A 668 -29.11 -5.85 -19.83
C LEU A 668 -29.31 -4.73 -18.80
N GLN A 669 -29.63 -5.08 -17.55
CA GLN A 669 -29.78 -4.10 -16.46
C GLN A 669 -28.48 -3.39 -16.11
N TYR A 670 -27.35 -4.00 -16.44
CA TYR A 670 -26.02 -3.40 -16.32
C TYR A 670 -25.58 -2.64 -17.58
N GLY A 671 -26.48 -2.43 -18.54
CA GLY A 671 -26.26 -1.63 -19.73
C GLY A 671 -25.45 -2.34 -20.82
N VAL A 672 -25.33 -3.67 -20.78
CA VAL A 672 -24.68 -4.42 -21.87
C VAL A 672 -25.54 -4.34 -23.13
N PRO A 673 -25.01 -3.84 -24.27
CA PRO A 673 -25.78 -3.76 -25.51
C PRO A 673 -26.20 -5.15 -26.00
N ILE A 674 -27.41 -5.25 -26.55
CA ILE A 674 -27.97 -6.53 -27.00
C ILE A 674 -27.13 -7.16 -28.11
N GLU A 675 -26.45 -6.34 -28.90
CA GLU A 675 -25.57 -6.74 -30.00
C GLU A 675 -24.32 -7.44 -29.49
N ASP A 676 -23.78 -7.02 -28.34
CA ASP A 676 -22.61 -7.65 -27.76
C ASP A 676 -22.95 -9.04 -27.19
N LEU A 677 -24.13 -9.16 -26.57
CA LEU A 677 -24.66 -10.45 -26.13
C LEU A 677 -24.97 -11.34 -27.33
N ALA A 678 -25.64 -10.81 -28.34
CA ALA A 678 -25.97 -11.54 -29.54
C ALA A 678 -24.74 -11.98 -30.31
N ARG A 679 -23.71 -11.14 -30.45
CA ARG A 679 -22.44 -11.50 -31.10
C ARG A 679 -21.77 -12.71 -30.47
N LYS A 680 -21.94 -12.91 -29.15
CA LYS A 680 -21.34 -14.05 -28.42
C LYS A 680 -22.23 -15.29 -28.40
N LEU A 681 -23.55 -15.13 -28.42
CA LEU A 681 -24.49 -16.22 -28.20
C LEU A 681 -25.21 -16.69 -29.48
N LYS A 682 -25.23 -15.88 -30.54
CA LYS A 682 -25.63 -16.33 -31.88
C LYS A 682 -24.59 -17.30 -32.46
N ASN A 683 -25.06 -18.25 -33.25
CA ASN A 683 -24.31 -19.39 -33.80
C ASN A 683 -23.78 -20.40 -32.77
N THR A 684 -24.22 -20.32 -31.51
CA THR A 684 -23.95 -21.39 -30.54
C THR A 684 -24.62 -22.70 -31.01
N ARG A 685 -23.91 -23.82 -30.86
CA ARG A 685 -24.31 -25.12 -31.43
C ARG A 685 -24.49 -26.17 -30.35
N PHE A 686 -25.74 -26.53 -30.09
CA PHE A 686 -26.11 -27.64 -29.22
C PHE A 686 -27.61 -27.93 -29.36
N GLU A 687 -28.04 -29.13 -28.96
CA GLU A 687 -29.44 -29.52 -28.99
C GLU A 687 -30.26 -28.75 -27.94
N PRO A 688 -31.48 -28.28 -28.25
CA PRO A 688 -32.23 -28.49 -29.50
C PRO A 688 -31.81 -27.54 -30.64
N TYR A 689 -31.64 -28.08 -31.85
CA TYR A 689 -31.39 -27.34 -33.10
C TYR A 689 -32.36 -27.80 -34.19
N GLY A 690 -32.59 -26.99 -35.22
CA GLY A 690 -33.49 -27.39 -36.31
C GLY A 690 -34.17 -26.24 -37.04
N PRO A 691 -35.18 -26.56 -37.88
CA PRO A 691 -35.99 -25.55 -38.54
C PRO A 691 -36.81 -24.76 -37.53
N THR A 692 -37.17 -23.53 -37.88
CA THR A 692 -37.88 -22.62 -36.98
C THR A 692 -39.17 -22.10 -37.61
N ASN A 693 -40.06 -21.56 -36.78
CA ASN A 693 -41.30 -20.92 -37.23
C ASN A 693 -41.12 -19.46 -37.68
N ASN A 694 -39.88 -18.95 -37.76
CA ASN A 694 -39.59 -17.57 -38.16
C ASN A 694 -38.94 -17.55 -39.56
N PRO A 695 -39.62 -16.97 -40.58
CA PRO A 695 -39.10 -16.94 -41.95
C PRO A 695 -37.73 -16.24 -42.10
N ARG A 696 -37.38 -15.33 -41.18
CA ARG A 696 -36.09 -14.61 -41.18
C ARG A 696 -34.98 -15.40 -40.48
N ILE A 697 -35.32 -16.45 -39.75
CA ILE A 697 -34.39 -17.35 -39.06
C ILE A 697 -34.80 -18.79 -39.40
N PRO A 698 -34.80 -19.22 -40.67
CA PRO A 698 -35.45 -20.48 -41.08
C PRO A 698 -34.82 -21.72 -40.41
N TRP A 699 -33.56 -21.62 -40.01
CA TRP A 699 -32.83 -22.65 -39.28
C TRP A 699 -32.00 -22.02 -38.15
N ALA A 700 -31.99 -22.68 -36.99
CA ALA A 700 -31.18 -22.29 -35.84
C ALA A 700 -30.33 -23.46 -35.34
N THR A 701 -29.08 -23.17 -34.98
CA THR A 701 -28.12 -24.18 -34.51
C THR A 701 -28.21 -24.49 -33.02
N SER A 702 -29.06 -23.76 -32.30
CA SER A 702 -29.51 -24.02 -30.94
C SER A 702 -30.71 -23.12 -30.62
N VAL A 703 -31.38 -23.35 -29.49
CA VAL A 703 -32.38 -22.41 -28.95
C VAL A 703 -31.76 -21.03 -28.64
N LEU A 704 -30.52 -20.98 -28.14
CA LEU A 704 -29.84 -19.70 -27.87
C LEU A 704 -29.49 -18.95 -29.15
N ASP A 705 -29.06 -19.66 -30.20
CA ASP A 705 -28.84 -19.07 -31.51
C ASP A 705 -30.10 -18.37 -32.02
N TYR A 706 -31.25 -19.04 -31.96
CA TYR A 706 -32.53 -18.44 -32.35
C TYR A 706 -32.85 -17.19 -31.53
N ILE A 707 -32.78 -17.30 -30.20
CA ILE A 707 -33.21 -16.23 -29.28
C ILE A 707 -32.37 -14.97 -29.50
N PHE A 708 -31.05 -15.10 -29.57
CA PHE A 708 -30.18 -13.94 -29.71
C PHE A 708 -30.19 -13.34 -31.12
N ARG A 709 -30.44 -14.15 -32.17
CA ARG A 709 -30.72 -13.62 -33.53
C ARG A 709 -32.03 -12.85 -33.56
N TRP A 710 -33.07 -13.33 -32.87
CA TRP A 710 -34.35 -12.63 -32.78
C TRP A 710 -34.24 -11.33 -31.97
N LEU A 711 -33.55 -11.35 -30.83
CA LEU A 711 -33.32 -10.16 -30.01
C LEU A 711 -32.50 -9.09 -30.75
N GLU A 712 -31.42 -9.48 -31.43
CA GLU A 712 -30.62 -8.59 -32.27
C GLU A 712 -31.45 -7.99 -33.41
N MET A 713 -32.27 -8.80 -34.08
CA MET A 713 -33.16 -8.32 -35.14
C MET A 713 -34.23 -7.34 -34.62
N LYS A 714 -34.69 -7.52 -33.38
CA LYS A 714 -35.78 -6.73 -32.79
C LYS A 714 -35.32 -5.45 -32.10
N PHE A 715 -34.14 -5.46 -31.48
CA PHE A 715 -33.63 -4.39 -30.62
C PHE A 715 -32.26 -3.84 -31.03
N GLY A 716 -31.65 -4.35 -32.11
CA GLY A 716 -30.37 -3.87 -32.63
C GLY A 716 -30.42 -2.47 -33.25
N PRO A 717 -29.27 -1.86 -33.57
CA PRO A 717 -29.19 -0.47 -34.02
C PRO A 717 -29.69 -0.39 -35.47
N GLY A 718 -30.83 0.28 -35.69
CA GLY A 718 -31.40 0.45 -37.02
C GLY A 718 -32.93 0.36 -37.14
N GLN A 719 -33.69 0.22 -36.04
CA GLN A 719 -35.15 0.38 -36.06
C GLN A 719 -35.62 1.39 -35.00
N PRO A 720 -36.41 2.41 -35.39
CA PRO A 720 -37.04 3.32 -34.44
C PRO A 720 -38.20 2.62 -33.70
N ALA A 721 -38.51 3.16 -32.51
CA ALA A 721 -39.61 2.73 -31.65
C ALA A 721 -40.88 2.41 -32.45
N ALA A 722 -41.45 1.23 -32.16
CA ALA A 722 -42.57 0.65 -32.88
C ALA A 722 -43.72 1.64 -33.14
N THR A 723 -43.83 2.09 -34.38
CA THR A 723 -45.07 2.60 -34.98
C THR A 723 -45.26 1.99 -36.38
N ALA A 724 -46.44 1.41 -36.58
CA ALA A 724 -47.19 1.15 -37.81
C ALA A 724 -46.49 0.54 -39.06
N ALA A 725 -46.99 -0.66 -39.41
CA ALA A 725 -47.09 -1.33 -40.72
C ALA A 725 -46.67 -0.59 -42.01
N ARG A 726 -45.92 -1.29 -42.90
CA ARG A 726 -46.37 -1.79 -44.23
C ARG A 726 -45.21 -2.39 -45.07
N GLY A 727 -45.44 -3.61 -45.57
CA GLY A 727 -45.59 -3.90 -47.00
C GLY A 727 -44.37 -4.03 -47.93
N ASP A 728 -44.13 -5.28 -48.35
CA ASP A 728 -43.89 -5.81 -49.71
C ASP A 728 -42.59 -5.50 -50.49
N GLU A 729 -41.75 -6.55 -50.58
CA GLU A 729 -41.24 -7.29 -51.78
C GLU A 729 -40.86 -6.57 -53.11
N PRO A 730 -40.16 -7.25 -54.06
CA PRO A 730 -39.17 -8.35 -53.98
C PRO A 730 -37.95 -8.10 -54.91
N LEU A 731 -36.93 -8.98 -54.95
CA LEU A 731 -36.09 -9.20 -56.14
C LEU A 731 -35.30 -10.53 -56.04
N ASP A 732 -35.53 -11.39 -57.03
CA ASP A 732 -34.70 -12.50 -57.54
C ASP A 732 -34.63 -12.24 -59.09
N PRO A 733 -33.66 -12.71 -59.92
CA PRO A 733 -32.81 -13.87 -59.70
C PRO A 733 -31.38 -13.89 -60.28
N ALA A 734 -30.67 -14.95 -59.87
CA ALA A 734 -29.71 -15.76 -60.65
C ALA A 734 -28.23 -15.32 -60.72
N MET A 735 -27.39 -16.04 -59.95
CA MET A 735 -26.23 -16.81 -60.45
C MET A 735 -25.80 -17.87 -59.39
N THR A 736 -25.84 -19.16 -59.74
CA THR A 736 -25.14 -20.32 -59.11
C THR A 736 -24.64 -21.23 -60.27
N PRO A 737 -23.69 -22.20 -60.15
CA PRO A 737 -23.39 -23.02 -58.95
C PRO A 737 -21.94 -23.54 -58.72
N ALA A 738 -21.54 -23.59 -57.45
CA ALA A 738 -21.11 -24.82 -56.76
C ALA A 738 -21.32 -24.53 -55.26
N GLU A 739 -22.24 -25.24 -54.63
CA GLU A 739 -22.71 -24.91 -53.28
C GLU A 739 -21.60 -25.13 -52.25
N GLU A 740 -20.94 -24.04 -51.86
CA GLU A 740 -20.29 -23.97 -50.56
C GLU A 740 -21.38 -24.13 -49.51
N THR A 741 -21.41 -25.27 -48.82
CA THR A 741 -22.45 -25.60 -47.84
C THR A 741 -22.44 -24.67 -46.61
N GLY A 742 -21.43 -23.80 -46.49
CA GLY A 742 -21.12 -23.05 -45.28
C GLY A 742 -20.75 -23.93 -44.08
N MET A 743 -20.65 -25.25 -44.27
CA MET A 743 -20.30 -26.20 -43.22
C MET A 743 -18.79 -26.45 -43.24
N THR A 744 -18.15 -26.38 -42.08
CA THR A 744 -16.72 -26.67 -41.91
C THR A 744 -16.51 -28.11 -41.48
N CYS A 745 -15.47 -28.74 -42.03
CA CYS A 745 -15.05 -30.10 -41.74
C CYS A 745 -14.74 -30.23 -40.25
N PRO A 746 -15.32 -31.23 -39.55
CA PRO A 746 -15.10 -31.40 -38.12
C PRO A 746 -13.64 -31.77 -37.78
N ASP A 747 -12.92 -32.38 -38.72
CA ASP A 747 -11.55 -32.85 -38.45
C ASP A 747 -10.50 -31.76 -38.66
N CYS A 748 -10.68 -30.86 -39.64
CA CYS A 748 -9.64 -29.88 -40.01
C CYS A 748 -10.13 -28.45 -40.21
N GLY A 749 -11.44 -28.20 -40.12
CA GLY A 749 -12.01 -26.85 -40.23
C GLY A 749 -12.16 -26.29 -41.64
N ALA A 750 -11.71 -26.99 -42.69
CA ALA A 750 -11.91 -26.57 -44.09
C ALA A 750 -13.39 -26.66 -44.53
N LEU A 751 -13.84 -25.84 -45.48
CA LEU A 751 -15.23 -25.88 -45.96
C LEU A 751 -15.54 -27.21 -46.68
N LEU A 752 -16.68 -27.81 -46.31
CA LEU A 752 -17.21 -29.03 -46.89
C LEU A 752 -18.00 -28.71 -48.15
N VAL A 753 -17.85 -29.59 -49.14
CA VAL A 753 -18.56 -29.54 -50.40
C VAL A 753 -19.56 -30.68 -50.44
N TYR A 754 -20.80 -30.41 -50.83
CA TYR A 754 -21.80 -31.45 -51.01
C TYR A 754 -21.74 -31.97 -52.44
N GLN A 755 -21.45 -33.26 -52.61
CA GLN A 755 -21.33 -33.87 -53.93
C GLN A 755 -21.77 -35.33 -53.85
N GLU A 756 -22.61 -35.75 -54.81
CA GLU A 756 -23.11 -37.13 -54.94
C GLU A 756 -23.76 -37.70 -53.67
N GLY A 757 -24.52 -36.87 -52.94
CA GLY A 757 -25.22 -37.30 -51.71
C GLY A 757 -24.35 -37.36 -50.46
N CYS A 758 -23.06 -37.03 -50.58
CA CYS A 758 -22.11 -37.02 -49.47
C CYS A 758 -21.53 -35.63 -49.23
N LEU A 759 -21.31 -35.29 -47.96
CA LEU A 759 -20.46 -34.16 -47.55
C LEU A 759 -19.00 -34.59 -47.60
N LEU A 760 -18.18 -33.88 -48.36
CA LEU A 760 -16.78 -34.21 -48.63
C LEU A 760 -15.86 -33.04 -48.24
N CYS A 761 -14.78 -33.36 -47.53
CA CYS A 761 -13.69 -32.44 -47.26
C CYS A 761 -12.53 -32.70 -48.22
N ARG A 762 -12.24 -31.74 -49.10
CA ARG A 762 -11.14 -31.85 -50.07
C ARG A 762 -9.74 -31.70 -49.44
N SER A 763 -9.64 -31.14 -48.23
CA SER A 763 -8.35 -30.91 -47.56
C SER A 763 -7.82 -32.12 -46.79
N CYS A 764 -8.67 -32.89 -46.11
CA CYS A 764 -8.23 -34.03 -45.31
C CYS A 764 -8.87 -35.37 -45.71
N GLY A 765 -9.79 -35.37 -46.68
CA GLY A 765 -10.45 -36.58 -47.17
C GLY A 765 -11.64 -37.06 -46.34
N TYR A 766 -12.06 -36.30 -45.32
CA TYR A 766 -13.28 -36.59 -44.54
C TYR A 766 -14.50 -36.72 -45.47
N ASN A 767 -15.29 -37.79 -45.31
CA ASN A 767 -16.56 -37.95 -46.00
C ASN A 767 -17.67 -38.36 -45.02
N LYS A 768 -18.89 -37.90 -45.30
CA LYS A 768 -20.09 -38.37 -44.62
C LYS A 768 -21.25 -38.39 -45.60
N CYS A 769 -21.64 -39.59 -45.99
CA CYS A 769 -22.79 -39.84 -46.84
C CYS A 769 -24.05 -39.91 -45.98
N GLY A 770 -25.13 -39.27 -46.44
CA GLY A 770 -26.44 -39.27 -45.81
C GLY A 770 -27.34 -40.35 -46.40
#